data_AF-A0A950V7L2-F1
#
_entry.id   AF-A0A950V7L2-F1
#
_cell.length_a   1.000
_cell.length_b   1.000
_cell.length_c   1.000
_cell.angle_alpha   90.00
_cell.angle_beta   90.00
_cell.angle_gamma   90.00
#
_symmetry.space_group_name_H-M   'P 1'
#
loop_
_entity.id
_entity.type
_entity.pdbx_description
1 polymer ?
#
loop_
_entity_poly.entity_id
_entity_poly.type
_entity_poly.pdbx_seq_one_letter_code
_entity_poly.pdbx_strand_id
1 'polypeptide(L)'
;MYVHSDSKDLASLLGLPIPTFVPHRYRPELSAWSGHLPFANDLIATIRPSLIVELGTHWGESYFAFCQSVRENGLGCLCYAVDNWSGDPHAGFYGEDVFNDVRSYNDSRYKDHSYLLRTDFDNALSHFNDQSIDLLHIDGFHTYEAVAHDFRQWLPKVKLGGIILMHDIAVRREDFGVWRLWEELQTEFGNTFTFHHAWGLGVLQTSTINTHRAPFLDLLFASCPATKEQIRRHYVMYASHLDHMLRSGAEAASADRPSAEEANVQVFTCGSNGYSETRSVTRRIRLDTLEHVSFDLPHGLSAGPIRMDPADCPCVVEVFGVTVIDESNSVIWSADNAPSLRNLTFAGSASLLPEDDVCRVLSYGSDPQIILPNLRSESNSVSLRLSIRVSKALITAVHTLREQVDKLERERDEQQRQLSALSCRIEKEQRRRSEAQSKVDRLSQLLTETENEVKEQRLIIEEIYKKAEEREQYITHLAARESEAQSALYAVQVSRSWKATAPMRSAAAQVRALFTVARRCGHALHLIATLRGSEVYRRWMRQRRAETIINSSDLFDSEWYKMNSPDVAKTGINLCRHYISHGSAEGRRPNPLFDPAWYRAEYPDVVASGMEPLAHYIRYGSAEGRRPNPLFDPAWYRAEYPDVVASGMEPLAHYIRYGSAEGRRPNPLFDPAWYRAEYPDVVASGMEPLAHYIHHGFPESRRPTPLFDPDFYRNTYPDVCASKLDPFVHYVLYGSKEERDPSATSRSSRRASCLGLLTPLRSLNVGIGLVTYNNSPKELQRCLRSILIALD
;
A
#
# COMPACT_ATOMS: atom_id res chain seq x y z
N MET A 1 -43.03 9.60 -29.04
CA MET A 1 -42.60 10.59 -28.04
C MET A 1 -41.65 9.86 -27.10
N TYR A 2 -40.35 10.05 -27.32
CA TYR A 2 -39.42 10.71 -26.37
C TYR A 2 -39.16 9.79 -25.15
N VAL A 3 -37.95 9.27 -24.82
CA VAL A 3 -36.51 9.47 -25.16
C VAL A 3 -35.78 8.25 -24.53
N HIS A 4 -34.84 7.53 -25.16
CA HIS A 4 -33.40 7.84 -25.23
C HIS A 4 -32.65 8.06 -23.89
N SER A 5 -32.72 7.12 -22.95
CA SER A 5 -31.73 6.82 -21.88
C SER A 5 -32.33 5.62 -21.14
N ASP A 6 -31.67 4.49 -20.86
CA ASP A 6 -30.63 4.33 -19.88
C ASP A 6 -30.17 2.85 -19.94
N SER A 7 -29.02 2.57 -20.54
CA SER A 7 -28.17 1.46 -20.06
C SER A 7 -27.21 1.96 -18.98
N LYS A 8 -27.60 3.03 -18.28
CA LYS A 8 -27.14 3.29 -16.91
C LYS A 8 -27.79 2.24 -16.03
N ASP A 9 -27.07 1.13 -15.93
CA ASP A 9 -27.08 0.12 -14.90
C ASP A 9 -28.43 -0.27 -14.31
N LEU A 10 -28.91 -1.47 -14.68
CA LEU A 10 -29.92 -2.20 -13.91
C LEU A 10 -29.52 -2.29 -12.41
N ALA A 11 -28.21 -2.31 -12.12
CA ALA A 11 -27.64 -2.20 -10.78
C ALA A 11 -27.84 -0.81 -10.15
N SER A 12 -27.70 0.28 -10.91
CA SER A 12 -27.99 1.66 -10.46
C SER A 12 -29.47 1.87 -10.16
N LEU A 13 -30.38 1.21 -10.89
CA LEU A 13 -31.82 1.35 -10.68
C LEU A 13 -32.30 0.64 -9.40
N LEU A 14 -31.63 -0.48 -9.04
CA LEU A 14 -31.90 -1.27 -7.84
C LEU A 14 -30.98 -0.92 -6.66
N GLY A 15 -29.98 -0.06 -6.85
CA GLY A 15 -28.96 0.24 -5.84
C GLY A 15 -28.05 -0.96 -5.52
N LEU A 16 -27.89 -1.90 -6.46
CA LEU A 16 -26.99 -3.05 -6.32
C LEU A 16 -25.53 -2.61 -6.51
N PRO A 17 -24.56 -3.28 -5.84
CA PRO A 17 -23.15 -2.95 -5.96
C PRO A 17 -22.64 -3.06 -7.40
N ILE A 18 -21.62 -2.25 -7.74
CA ILE A 18 -21.00 -2.27 -9.06
C ILE A 18 -20.08 -3.49 -9.18
N PRO A 19 -20.14 -4.28 -10.27
CA PRO A 19 -19.34 -5.48 -10.43
C PRO A 19 -17.83 -5.19 -10.52
N THR A 20 -17.12 -5.26 -9.40
CA THR A 20 -15.69 -4.91 -9.27
C THR A 20 -14.85 -5.98 -8.56
N PHE A 21 -15.49 -6.99 -7.99
CA PHE A 21 -14.86 -8.09 -7.26
C PHE A 21 -14.17 -9.05 -8.22
N VAL A 22 -12.90 -9.33 -7.94
CA VAL A 22 -12.10 -10.35 -8.61
C VAL A 22 -11.53 -11.27 -7.53
N PRO A 23 -11.90 -12.55 -7.46
CA PRO A 23 -11.48 -13.44 -6.40
C PRO A 23 -9.99 -13.77 -6.54
N HIS A 24 -9.26 -13.68 -5.43
CA HIS A 24 -7.86 -14.12 -5.39
C HIS A 24 -7.69 -15.64 -5.52
N ARG A 25 -8.75 -16.40 -5.18
CA ARG A 25 -8.80 -17.85 -5.31
C ARG A 25 -10.02 -18.23 -6.14
N TYR A 26 -9.78 -18.91 -7.25
CA TYR A 26 -10.81 -19.32 -8.19
C TYR A 26 -10.51 -20.72 -8.73
N ARG A 27 -11.41 -21.67 -8.46
CA ARG A 27 -11.29 -23.10 -8.75
C ARG A 27 -12.67 -23.69 -9.15
N PRO A 28 -13.26 -23.23 -10.25
CA PRO A 28 -14.59 -23.64 -10.70
C PRO A 28 -14.70 -25.13 -11.10
N GLU A 29 -13.57 -25.80 -11.33
CA GLU A 29 -13.51 -27.24 -11.61
C GLU A 29 -13.59 -28.10 -10.34
N LEU A 30 -13.28 -27.51 -9.18
CA LEU A 30 -13.20 -28.21 -7.88
C LEU A 30 -14.29 -27.76 -6.91
N SER A 31 -15.02 -26.70 -7.22
CA SER A 31 -16.08 -26.18 -6.37
C SER A 31 -17.22 -25.58 -7.18
N ALA A 32 -18.43 -25.95 -6.78
CA ALA A 32 -19.68 -25.37 -7.22
C ALA A 32 -19.85 -23.90 -6.80
N TRP A 33 -19.11 -23.47 -5.76
CA TRP A 33 -19.32 -22.18 -5.10
C TRP A 33 -18.93 -20.98 -5.96
N SER A 34 -18.11 -21.17 -6.99
CA SER A 34 -17.68 -20.15 -7.95
C SER A 34 -18.82 -19.26 -8.46
N GLY A 35 -20.02 -19.81 -8.64
CA GLY A 35 -21.22 -19.08 -9.07
C GLY A 35 -21.78 -18.08 -8.06
N HIS A 36 -21.34 -18.15 -6.80
CA HIS A 36 -21.85 -17.34 -5.69
C HIS A 36 -20.80 -16.37 -5.13
N LEU A 37 -19.54 -16.43 -5.55
CA LEU A 37 -18.46 -15.58 -5.01
C LEU A 37 -18.75 -14.07 -5.07
N PRO A 38 -19.30 -13.52 -6.17
CA PRO A 38 -19.64 -12.10 -6.20
C PRO A 38 -20.73 -11.73 -5.17
N PHE A 39 -21.72 -12.61 -5.00
CA PHE A 39 -22.76 -12.41 -3.99
C PHE A 39 -22.19 -12.46 -2.56
N ALA A 40 -21.31 -13.42 -2.27
CA ALA A 40 -20.63 -13.49 -0.98
C ALA A 40 -19.87 -12.21 -0.64
N ASN A 41 -19.12 -11.69 -1.62
CA ASN A 41 -18.35 -10.47 -1.44
C ASN A 41 -19.26 -9.30 -1.04
N ASP A 42 -20.33 -9.10 -1.80
CA ASP A 42 -21.26 -7.99 -1.62
C ASP A 42 -22.09 -8.13 -0.34
N LEU A 43 -22.46 -9.37 0.02
CA LEU A 43 -23.14 -9.67 1.27
C LEU A 43 -22.28 -9.27 2.47
N ILE A 44 -21.00 -9.65 2.51
CA ILE A 44 -20.09 -9.34 3.62
C ILE A 44 -19.80 -7.84 3.71
N ALA A 45 -19.56 -7.20 2.56
CA ALA A 45 -19.39 -5.76 2.47
C ALA A 45 -20.62 -5.00 3.03
N THR A 46 -21.81 -5.56 2.81
CA THR A 46 -23.09 -5.00 3.30
C THR A 46 -23.29 -5.23 4.79
N ILE A 47 -23.23 -6.48 5.26
CA ILE A 47 -23.60 -6.81 6.64
C ILE A 47 -22.51 -6.46 7.64
N ARG A 48 -21.27 -6.25 7.16
CA ARG A 48 -20.09 -5.84 7.94
C ARG A 48 -19.95 -6.66 9.23
N PRO A 49 -19.84 -8.00 9.13
CA PRO A 49 -19.89 -8.87 10.28
C PRO A 49 -18.68 -8.64 11.20
N SER A 50 -18.82 -8.99 12.49
CA SER A 50 -17.69 -9.06 13.44
C SER A 50 -17.16 -10.48 13.58
N LEU A 51 -18.00 -11.49 13.34
CA LEU A 51 -17.63 -12.91 13.39
C LEU A 51 -18.32 -13.70 12.27
N ILE A 52 -17.50 -14.33 11.42
CA ILE A 52 -17.91 -15.28 10.38
C ILE A 52 -17.44 -16.69 10.76
N VAL A 53 -18.31 -17.68 10.62
CA VAL A 53 -17.95 -19.10 10.76
C VAL A 53 -18.43 -19.86 9.54
N GLU A 54 -17.56 -20.70 8.98
CA GLU A 54 -17.89 -21.65 7.92
C GLU A 54 -17.70 -23.08 8.42
N LEU A 55 -18.68 -23.94 8.12
CA LEU A 55 -18.65 -25.38 8.38
C LEU A 55 -18.55 -26.11 7.04
N GLY A 56 -17.47 -26.86 6.83
CA GLY A 56 -17.18 -27.50 5.55
C GLY A 56 -16.49 -26.50 4.61
N THR A 57 -15.16 -26.47 4.67
CA THR A 57 -14.35 -25.49 3.94
C THR A 57 -13.70 -26.11 2.71
N HIS A 58 -13.41 -27.40 2.71
CA HIS A 58 -12.79 -28.10 1.58
C HIS A 58 -11.55 -27.35 1.07
N TRP A 59 -11.50 -26.95 -0.21
CA TRP A 59 -10.42 -26.13 -0.79
C TRP A 59 -10.51 -24.63 -0.47
N GLY A 60 -11.51 -24.18 0.28
CA GLY A 60 -11.65 -22.82 0.83
C GLY A 60 -12.12 -21.74 -0.15
N GLU A 61 -12.79 -22.10 -1.24
CA GLU A 61 -13.21 -21.12 -2.25
C GLU A 61 -14.20 -20.07 -1.68
N SER A 62 -15.29 -20.51 -1.04
CA SER A 62 -16.23 -19.66 -0.31
C SER A 62 -15.55 -18.90 0.83
N TYR A 63 -14.83 -19.62 1.68
CA TYR A 63 -14.16 -19.07 2.86
C TYR A 63 -13.21 -17.93 2.54
N PHE A 64 -12.38 -18.10 1.53
CA PHE A 64 -11.39 -17.09 1.17
C PHE A 64 -12.01 -15.92 0.41
N ALA A 65 -13.15 -16.11 -0.26
CA ALA A 65 -13.95 -14.98 -0.73
C ALA A 65 -14.50 -14.16 0.45
N PHE A 66 -14.90 -14.83 1.54
CA PHE A 66 -15.32 -14.13 2.76
C PHE A 66 -14.18 -13.32 3.38
N CYS A 67 -13.02 -13.96 3.56
CA CYS A 67 -11.83 -13.30 4.12
C CYS A 67 -11.32 -12.16 3.20
N GLN A 68 -11.44 -12.33 1.88
CA GLN A 68 -11.11 -11.28 0.91
C GLN A 68 -11.99 -10.05 1.10
N SER A 69 -13.31 -10.24 1.14
CA SER A 69 -14.25 -9.13 1.35
C SER A 69 -14.00 -8.42 2.69
N VAL A 70 -13.72 -9.17 3.76
CA VAL A 70 -13.33 -8.61 5.08
C VAL A 70 -12.12 -7.70 4.97
N ARG A 71 -11.05 -8.15 4.30
CA ARG A 71 -9.83 -7.35 4.14
C ARG A 71 -10.06 -6.11 3.27
N GLU A 72 -10.65 -6.28 2.10
CA GLU A 72 -10.80 -5.21 1.11
C GLU A 72 -11.70 -4.08 1.62
N ASN A 73 -12.68 -4.43 2.47
CA ASN A 73 -13.56 -3.46 3.12
C ASN A 73 -13.06 -2.95 4.49
N GLY A 74 -11.86 -3.38 4.92
CA GLY A 74 -11.24 -2.95 6.18
C GLY A 74 -12.08 -3.29 7.42
N LEU A 75 -12.70 -4.47 7.46
CA LEU A 75 -13.59 -4.89 8.54
C LEU A 75 -12.80 -5.49 9.71
N GLY A 76 -13.13 -5.10 10.94
CA GLY A 76 -12.62 -5.74 12.16
C GLY A 76 -13.30 -7.08 12.46
N CYS A 77 -13.38 -7.95 11.46
CA CYS A 77 -14.09 -9.24 11.51
C CYS A 77 -13.12 -10.40 11.75
N LEU A 78 -13.49 -11.34 12.62
CA LEU A 78 -12.80 -12.63 12.74
C LEU A 78 -13.49 -13.68 11.85
N CYS A 79 -12.71 -14.48 11.13
CA CYS A 79 -13.20 -15.55 10.28
C CYS A 79 -12.71 -16.90 10.81
N TYR A 80 -13.59 -17.90 10.90
CA TYR A 80 -13.25 -19.26 11.31
C TYR A 80 -13.70 -20.27 10.26
N ALA A 81 -12.77 -21.08 9.76
CA ALA A 81 -13.06 -22.24 8.94
C ALA A 81 -13.03 -23.48 9.83
N VAL A 82 -14.12 -24.24 9.87
CA VAL A 82 -14.22 -25.48 10.65
C VAL A 82 -14.37 -26.63 9.67
N ASP A 83 -13.39 -27.52 9.68
CA ASP A 83 -13.37 -28.71 8.83
C ASP A 83 -12.38 -29.72 9.44
N ASN A 84 -12.56 -31.02 9.19
CA ASN A 84 -11.54 -32.02 9.54
C ASN A 84 -10.51 -32.21 8.42
N TRP A 85 -10.83 -31.73 7.21
CA TRP A 85 -10.08 -31.93 5.97
C TRP A 85 -9.77 -33.41 5.65
N SER A 86 -10.66 -34.32 6.03
CA SER A 86 -10.60 -35.72 5.58
C SER A 86 -11.55 -36.02 4.43
N GLY A 87 -12.52 -35.14 4.18
CA GLY A 87 -13.61 -35.37 3.23
C GLY A 87 -14.67 -36.33 3.75
N ASP A 88 -15.69 -36.57 2.92
CA ASP A 88 -16.88 -37.38 3.25
C ASP A 88 -17.40 -38.13 1.99
N PRO A 89 -18.39 -39.02 2.11
CA PRO A 89 -18.91 -39.79 0.97
C PRO A 89 -19.48 -38.97 -0.19
N HIS A 90 -19.96 -37.74 0.04
CA HIS A 90 -20.52 -36.86 -1.00
C HIS A 90 -19.46 -35.94 -1.60
N ALA A 91 -18.54 -35.40 -0.80
CA ALA A 91 -17.44 -34.55 -1.25
C ALA A 91 -16.24 -35.33 -1.81
N GLY A 92 -16.15 -36.62 -1.50
CA GLY A 92 -14.98 -37.46 -1.71
C GLY A 92 -13.95 -37.32 -0.60
N PHE A 93 -13.22 -38.40 -0.30
CA PHE A 93 -12.12 -38.38 0.66
C PHE A 93 -10.84 -37.86 -0.01
N TYR A 94 -10.12 -36.99 0.68
CA TYR A 94 -8.90 -36.36 0.17
C TYR A 94 -7.79 -36.34 1.22
N GLY A 95 -6.56 -36.12 0.77
CA GLY A 95 -5.36 -36.21 1.60
C GLY A 95 -5.00 -34.91 2.32
N GLU A 96 -3.92 -34.97 3.10
CA GLU A 96 -3.33 -33.83 3.81
C GLU A 96 -2.92 -32.67 2.89
N ASP A 97 -2.73 -32.93 1.60
CA ASP A 97 -2.39 -31.94 0.58
C ASP A 97 -3.44 -30.82 0.50
N VAL A 98 -4.73 -31.14 0.68
CA VAL A 98 -5.81 -30.15 0.70
C VAL A 98 -5.65 -29.19 1.88
N PHE A 99 -5.51 -29.72 3.09
CA PHE A 99 -5.30 -28.89 4.28
C PHE A 99 -4.01 -28.06 4.20
N ASN A 100 -2.93 -28.65 3.69
CA ASN A 100 -1.66 -27.95 3.54
C ASN A 100 -1.76 -26.78 2.56
N ASP A 101 -2.46 -26.95 1.43
CA ASP A 101 -2.72 -25.88 0.46
C ASP A 101 -3.60 -24.77 1.06
N VAL A 102 -4.70 -25.13 1.74
CA VAL A 102 -5.59 -24.18 2.43
C VAL A 102 -4.83 -23.40 3.51
N ARG A 103 -4.05 -24.09 4.35
CA ARG A 103 -3.22 -23.46 5.39
C ARG A 103 -2.17 -22.53 4.79
N SER A 104 -1.43 -22.97 3.77
CA SER A 104 -0.42 -22.14 3.11
C SER A 104 -1.06 -20.89 2.50
N TYR A 105 -2.22 -21.05 1.86
CA TYR A 105 -2.96 -19.93 1.29
C TYR A 105 -3.44 -18.95 2.38
N ASN A 106 -4.00 -19.47 3.46
CA ASN A 106 -4.39 -18.68 4.63
C ASN A 106 -3.20 -17.92 5.24
N ASP A 107 -2.10 -18.59 5.53
CA ASP A 107 -0.96 -18.01 6.24
C ASP A 107 -0.29 -16.89 5.44
N SER A 108 -0.28 -17.05 4.11
CA SER A 108 0.27 -16.06 3.19
C SER A 108 -0.58 -14.79 3.06
N ARG A 109 -1.89 -14.89 3.32
CA ARG A 109 -2.84 -13.83 3.02
C ARG A 109 -3.63 -13.40 4.25
N TYR A 110 -4.35 -14.30 4.92
CA TYR A 110 -5.44 -14.01 5.88
C TYR A 110 -5.14 -14.28 7.36
N LYS A 111 -3.92 -14.71 7.73
CA LYS A 111 -3.55 -15.07 9.12
C LYS A 111 -3.83 -14.04 10.22
N ASP A 112 -3.97 -12.77 9.85
CA ASP A 112 -4.25 -11.66 10.77
C ASP A 112 -5.67 -11.70 11.34
N HIS A 113 -6.61 -12.32 10.63
CA HIS A 113 -8.02 -12.37 11.05
C HIS A 113 -8.76 -13.67 10.71
N SER A 114 -8.08 -14.65 10.09
CA SER A 114 -8.63 -15.95 9.72
C SER A 114 -7.96 -17.10 10.49
N TYR A 115 -8.80 -18.00 11.01
CA TYR A 115 -8.40 -19.13 11.84
C TYR A 115 -8.97 -20.44 11.27
N LEU A 116 -8.09 -21.43 11.07
CA LEU A 116 -8.46 -22.76 10.59
C LEU A 116 -8.57 -23.71 11.78
N LEU A 117 -9.78 -24.18 12.08
CA LEU A 117 -10.08 -25.13 13.14
C LEU A 117 -10.20 -26.53 12.55
N ARG A 118 -9.15 -27.33 12.76
CA ARG A 118 -9.09 -28.71 12.28
C ARG A 118 -9.78 -29.67 13.24
N THR A 119 -11.09 -29.72 13.18
CA THR A 119 -11.95 -30.49 14.09
C THR A 119 -13.33 -30.70 13.48
N ASP A 120 -14.09 -31.68 14.01
CA ASP A 120 -15.50 -31.85 13.65
C ASP A 120 -16.38 -30.72 14.21
N PHE A 121 -17.53 -30.48 13.56
CA PHE A 121 -18.40 -29.35 13.86
C PHE A 121 -18.92 -29.35 15.30
N ASP A 122 -19.27 -30.52 15.85
CA ASP A 122 -19.75 -30.65 17.23
C ASP A 122 -18.69 -30.23 18.26
N ASN A 123 -17.43 -30.60 18.02
CA ASN A 123 -16.32 -30.22 18.91
C ASN A 123 -15.99 -28.73 18.79
N ALA A 124 -16.21 -28.13 17.61
CA ALA A 124 -16.00 -26.70 17.41
C ALA A 124 -16.98 -25.82 18.19
N LEU A 125 -18.18 -26.32 18.56
CA LEU A 125 -19.21 -25.55 19.27
C LEU A 125 -18.70 -24.89 20.57
N SER A 126 -17.77 -25.52 21.28
CA SER A 126 -17.22 -24.96 22.53
C SER A 126 -16.33 -23.72 22.33
N HIS A 127 -15.91 -23.45 21.09
CA HIS A 127 -15.12 -22.27 20.76
C HIS A 127 -15.97 -21.01 20.56
N PHE A 128 -17.29 -21.16 20.43
CA PHE A 128 -18.21 -20.06 20.09
C PHE A 128 -19.24 -19.86 21.20
N ASN A 129 -19.39 -18.59 21.61
CA ASN A 129 -20.44 -18.20 22.55
C ASN A 129 -21.81 -18.21 21.85
N ASP A 130 -22.88 -18.44 22.61
CA ASP A 130 -24.24 -18.32 22.09
C ASP A 130 -24.49 -16.89 21.60
N GLN A 131 -25.25 -16.76 20.51
CA GLN A 131 -25.57 -15.46 19.86
C GLN A 131 -24.34 -14.58 19.61
N SER A 132 -23.23 -15.17 19.14
CA SER A 132 -22.00 -14.43 18.83
C SER A 132 -21.69 -14.35 17.34
N ILE A 133 -22.17 -15.30 16.53
CA ILE A 133 -21.87 -15.40 15.10
C ILE A 133 -22.78 -14.47 14.30
N ASP A 134 -22.22 -13.60 13.46
CA ASP A 134 -22.97 -12.69 12.59
C ASP A 134 -23.37 -13.38 11.27
N LEU A 135 -22.46 -14.20 10.72
CA LEU A 135 -22.71 -15.01 9.53
C LEU A 135 -22.19 -16.43 9.75
N LEU A 136 -23.08 -17.40 9.55
CA LEU A 136 -22.77 -18.83 9.54
C LEU A 136 -22.95 -19.37 8.11
N HIS A 137 -21.96 -20.07 7.57
CA HIS A 137 -22.08 -20.82 6.33
C HIS A 137 -22.02 -22.32 6.63
N ILE A 138 -22.97 -23.09 6.10
CA ILE A 138 -23.09 -24.54 6.26
C ILE A 138 -22.98 -25.21 4.88
N ASP A 139 -21.90 -25.94 4.67
CA ASP A 139 -21.56 -26.66 3.44
C ASP A 139 -20.79 -27.97 3.79
N GLY A 140 -21.35 -28.72 4.75
CA GLY A 140 -20.80 -29.96 5.29
C GLY A 140 -21.37 -31.22 4.65
N PHE A 141 -21.66 -32.27 5.43
CA PHE A 141 -22.19 -33.51 4.86
C PHE A 141 -23.68 -33.38 4.47
N HIS A 142 -24.04 -33.80 3.25
CA HIS A 142 -25.29 -33.36 2.60
C HIS A 142 -26.50 -34.26 2.82
N THR A 143 -26.43 -35.28 3.68
CA THR A 143 -27.60 -36.07 4.09
C THR A 143 -28.56 -35.21 4.92
N TYR A 144 -29.86 -35.52 4.91
CA TYR A 144 -30.86 -34.75 5.66
C TYR A 144 -30.53 -34.73 7.16
N GLU A 145 -30.17 -35.88 7.71
CA GLU A 145 -29.87 -36.05 9.13
C GLU A 145 -28.65 -35.24 9.55
N ALA A 146 -27.57 -35.24 8.76
CA ALA A 146 -26.34 -34.51 9.07
C ALA A 146 -26.56 -33.00 9.03
N VAL A 147 -27.07 -32.47 7.91
CA VAL A 147 -27.28 -31.02 7.77
C VAL A 147 -28.33 -30.49 8.74
N ALA A 148 -29.36 -31.28 9.08
CA ALA A 148 -30.35 -30.89 10.07
C ALA A 148 -29.81 -30.96 11.50
N HIS A 149 -28.85 -31.85 11.79
CA HIS A 149 -28.12 -31.84 13.05
C HIS A 149 -27.26 -30.59 13.16
N ASP A 150 -26.44 -30.30 12.14
CA ASP A 150 -25.55 -29.14 12.10
C ASP A 150 -26.33 -27.83 12.26
N PHE A 151 -27.40 -27.65 11.48
CA PHE A 151 -28.26 -26.47 11.60
C PHE A 151 -28.80 -26.29 13.02
N ARG A 152 -29.33 -27.35 13.64
CA ARG A 152 -29.94 -27.27 14.98
C ARG A 152 -28.92 -27.01 16.08
N GLN A 153 -27.72 -27.60 16.00
CA GLN A 153 -26.67 -27.38 16.99
C GLN A 153 -26.05 -25.99 16.89
N TRP A 154 -25.92 -25.45 15.67
CA TRP A 154 -25.28 -24.16 15.44
C TRP A 154 -26.23 -22.97 15.51
N LEU A 155 -27.54 -23.16 15.30
CA LEU A 155 -28.54 -22.08 15.38
C LEU A 155 -28.45 -21.25 16.69
N PRO A 156 -28.28 -21.82 17.90
CA PRO A 156 -28.10 -21.05 19.13
C PRO A 156 -26.83 -20.16 19.16
N LYS A 157 -25.81 -20.48 18.36
CA LYS A 157 -24.57 -19.71 18.25
C LYS A 157 -24.71 -18.46 17.38
N VAL A 158 -25.70 -18.46 16.47
CA VAL A 158 -25.97 -17.34 15.57
C VAL A 158 -26.72 -16.22 16.29
N LYS A 159 -26.31 -14.98 16.07
CA LYS A 159 -26.98 -13.79 16.59
C LYS A 159 -28.43 -13.73 16.14
N LEU A 160 -29.27 -13.10 16.95
CA LEU A 160 -30.61 -12.70 16.53
C LEU A 160 -30.51 -11.70 15.37
N GLY A 161 -31.07 -12.08 14.21
CA GLY A 161 -30.94 -11.30 12.98
C GLY A 161 -29.66 -11.57 12.18
N GLY A 162 -28.81 -12.49 12.64
CA GLY A 162 -27.66 -13.01 11.91
C GLY A 162 -28.08 -13.78 10.65
N ILE A 163 -27.13 -13.97 9.74
CA ILE A 163 -27.34 -14.61 8.44
C ILE A 163 -26.81 -16.05 8.48
N ILE A 164 -27.60 -16.98 7.94
CA ILE A 164 -27.19 -18.36 7.69
C ILE A 164 -27.21 -18.58 6.19
N LEU A 165 -26.09 -19.05 5.66
CA LEU A 165 -25.92 -19.50 4.28
C LEU A 165 -25.93 -21.03 4.25
N MET A 166 -26.72 -21.61 3.35
CA MET A 166 -26.77 -23.05 3.12
C MET A 166 -26.58 -23.33 1.64
N HIS A 167 -25.53 -24.08 1.30
CA HIS A 167 -25.22 -24.43 -0.07
C HIS A 167 -25.90 -25.76 -0.48
N ASP A 168 -25.83 -26.16 -1.75
CA ASP A 168 -26.40 -27.41 -2.30
C ASP A 168 -27.92 -27.60 -2.16
N ILE A 169 -28.67 -26.52 -1.95
CA ILE A 169 -30.14 -26.57 -1.76
C ILE A 169 -30.91 -26.96 -3.04
N ALA A 170 -30.30 -26.93 -4.22
CA ALA A 170 -30.91 -27.34 -5.48
C ALA A 170 -30.59 -28.79 -5.87
N VAL A 171 -29.74 -29.50 -5.12
CA VAL A 171 -29.33 -30.88 -5.46
C VAL A 171 -30.44 -31.88 -5.10
N ARG A 172 -30.78 -32.78 -6.03
CA ARG A 172 -31.86 -33.79 -5.89
C ARG A 172 -31.42 -35.20 -6.30
N ARG A 173 -30.19 -35.59 -5.98
CA ARG A 173 -29.63 -36.92 -6.31
C ARG A 173 -29.32 -37.72 -5.06
N GLU A 174 -29.28 -39.04 -5.20
CA GLU A 174 -28.86 -39.95 -4.13
C GLU A 174 -29.63 -39.71 -2.82
N ASP A 175 -28.94 -39.68 -1.68
CA ASP A 175 -29.47 -39.38 -0.35
C ASP A 175 -29.24 -37.92 0.08
N PHE A 176 -29.00 -37.00 -0.87
CA PHE A 176 -28.92 -35.56 -0.58
C PHE A 176 -30.25 -35.07 0.02
N GLY A 177 -30.15 -34.48 1.21
CA GLY A 177 -31.28 -34.03 2.01
C GLY A 177 -31.31 -32.53 2.31
N VAL A 178 -30.29 -31.78 1.90
CA VAL A 178 -30.19 -30.33 2.17
C VAL A 178 -31.40 -29.56 1.67
N TRP A 179 -31.89 -29.91 0.48
CA TRP A 179 -33.06 -29.28 -0.10
C TRP A 179 -34.35 -29.45 0.70
N ARG A 180 -34.51 -30.63 1.32
CA ARG A 180 -35.69 -30.95 2.13
C ARG A 180 -35.69 -30.10 3.39
N LEU A 181 -34.53 -30.01 4.04
CA LEU A 181 -34.35 -29.10 5.17
C LEU A 181 -34.60 -27.64 4.74
N TRP A 182 -34.11 -27.21 3.58
CA TRP A 182 -34.32 -25.85 3.09
C TRP A 182 -35.81 -25.52 2.84
N GLU A 183 -36.61 -26.46 2.35
CA GLU A 183 -38.07 -26.29 2.20
C GLU A 183 -38.78 -26.16 3.57
N GLU A 184 -38.36 -26.94 4.56
CA GLU A 184 -38.83 -26.82 5.95
C GLU A 184 -38.47 -25.44 6.53
N LEU A 185 -37.23 -25.00 6.36
CA LEU A 185 -36.73 -23.71 6.85
C LEU A 185 -37.39 -22.51 6.17
N GLN A 186 -37.70 -22.57 4.88
CA GLN A 186 -38.46 -21.51 4.21
C GLN A 186 -39.89 -21.36 4.76
N THR A 187 -40.45 -22.44 5.30
CA THR A 187 -41.78 -22.42 5.93
C THR A 187 -41.70 -21.90 7.36
N GLU A 188 -40.64 -22.27 8.09
CA GLU A 188 -40.39 -21.84 9.47
C GLU A 188 -39.94 -20.37 9.57
N PHE A 189 -39.10 -19.91 8.63
CA PHE A 189 -38.51 -18.59 8.61
C PHE A 189 -39.04 -17.75 7.45
N GLY A 190 -39.63 -16.59 7.75
CA GLY A 190 -40.19 -15.68 6.74
C GLY A 190 -39.16 -14.84 5.95
N ASN A 191 -37.90 -14.77 6.40
CA ASN A 191 -36.83 -14.01 5.73
C ASN A 191 -35.85 -14.95 5.05
N THR A 192 -36.25 -15.46 3.89
CA THR A 192 -35.41 -16.33 3.07
C THR A 192 -35.26 -15.80 1.65
N PHE A 193 -34.11 -16.10 1.05
CA PHE A 193 -33.81 -15.86 -0.35
C PHE A 193 -33.07 -17.07 -0.92
N THR A 194 -33.40 -17.45 -2.14
CA THR A 194 -32.95 -18.70 -2.77
C THR A 194 -32.29 -18.39 -4.11
N PHE A 195 -31.06 -18.84 -4.31
CA PHE A 195 -30.44 -18.96 -5.63
C PHE A 195 -30.63 -20.38 -6.18
N HIS A 196 -30.82 -20.49 -7.49
CA HIS A 196 -31.09 -21.77 -8.17
C HIS A 196 -29.93 -22.24 -9.07
N HIS A 197 -28.95 -21.37 -9.33
CA HIS A 197 -27.75 -21.70 -10.08
C HIS A 197 -26.66 -22.25 -9.16
N ALA A 198 -25.60 -22.83 -9.75
CA ALA A 198 -24.42 -23.28 -9.01
C ALA A 198 -24.75 -24.22 -7.83
N TRP A 199 -25.63 -25.20 -8.08
CA TRP A 199 -26.13 -26.18 -7.09
C TRP A 199 -26.99 -25.59 -5.96
N GLY A 200 -27.20 -24.28 -5.99
CA GLY A 200 -28.18 -23.54 -5.20
C GLY A 200 -27.61 -23.03 -3.89
N LEU A 201 -28.02 -21.82 -3.52
CA LEU A 201 -27.63 -21.18 -2.26
C LEU A 201 -28.86 -20.60 -1.55
N GLY A 202 -29.10 -21.06 -0.34
CA GLY A 202 -30.09 -20.55 0.58
C GLY A 202 -29.50 -19.46 1.46
N VAL A 203 -30.21 -18.33 1.58
CA VAL A 203 -29.85 -17.21 2.45
C VAL A 203 -31.00 -17.01 3.42
N LEU A 204 -30.74 -17.21 4.72
CA LEU A 204 -31.73 -17.14 5.78
C LEU A 204 -31.32 -16.10 6.82
N GLN A 205 -32.29 -15.34 7.33
CA GLN A 205 -32.08 -14.46 8.48
C GLN A 205 -32.89 -14.94 9.71
N THR A 206 -32.21 -15.14 10.84
CA THR A 206 -32.76 -15.84 12.03
C THR A 206 -33.90 -15.09 12.75
N SER A 207 -34.07 -13.77 12.54
CA SER A 207 -35.12 -12.99 13.20
C SER A 207 -35.63 -11.80 12.37
N THR A 208 -36.90 -11.44 12.58
CA THR A 208 -37.62 -10.30 11.98
C THR A 208 -37.57 -9.03 12.82
N ILE A 209 -36.89 -9.01 13.98
CA ILE A 209 -36.92 -7.84 14.86
C ILE A 209 -36.37 -6.62 14.11
N ASN A 210 -37.24 -5.61 14.05
CA ASN A 210 -37.24 -4.39 13.26
C ASN A 210 -36.06 -3.45 13.59
N THR A 211 -34.85 -3.95 13.42
CA THR A 211 -33.61 -3.18 13.48
C THR A 211 -33.32 -2.66 12.08
N HIS A 212 -32.75 -1.45 11.97
CA HIS A 212 -32.39 -0.84 10.69
C HIS A 212 -31.62 -1.83 9.81
N ARG A 213 -32.31 -2.43 8.83
CA ARG A 213 -31.70 -3.36 7.87
C ARG A 213 -30.92 -2.55 6.85
N ALA A 214 -29.78 -3.09 6.43
CA ALA A 214 -29.09 -2.54 5.28
C ALA A 214 -30.03 -2.63 4.06
N PRO A 215 -30.12 -1.60 3.21
CA PRO A 215 -31.05 -1.58 2.06
C PRO A 215 -30.95 -2.83 1.17
N PHE A 216 -29.76 -3.40 1.03
CA PHE A 216 -29.54 -4.64 0.27
C PHE A 216 -30.24 -5.87 0.89
N LEU A 217 -30.31 -5.98 2.22
CA LEU A 217 -31.02 -7.08 2.87
C LEU A 217 -32.55 -6.94 2.74
N ASP A 218 -33.06 -5.71 2.75
CA ASP A 218 -34.48 -5.45 2.47
C ASP A 218 -34.83 -5.84 1.04
N LEU A 219 -33.93 -5.55 0.09
CA LEU A 219 -34.07 -5.97 -1.30
C LEU A 219 -34.15 -7.50 -1.42
N LEU A 220 -33.33 -8.25 -0.68
CA LEU A 220 -33.36 -9.71 -0.68
C LEU A 220 -34.65 -10.29 -0.05
N PHE A 221 -35.04 -9.82 1.15
CA PHE A 221 -36.08 -10.49 1.93
C PHE A 221 -37.49 -9.91 1.71
N ALA A 222 -37.61 -8.58 1.62
CA ALA A 222 -38.89 -7.88 1.65
C ALA A 222 -39.42 -7.45 0.26
N SER A 223 -38.67 -7.70 -0.82
CA SER A 223 -39.09 -7.31 -2.17
C SER A 223 -40.11 -8.27 -2.80
N CYS A 224 -40.81 -7.78 -3.83
CA CYS A 224 -41.71 -8.61 -4.63
C CYS A 224 -40.94 -9.68 -5.44
N PRO A 225 -41.61 -10.77 -5.88
CA PRO A 225 -40.97 -11.85 -6.62
C PRO A 225 -40.21 -11.40 -7.87
N ALA A 226 -40.69 -10.38 -8.58
CA ALA A 226 -40.04 -9.84 -9.78
C ALA A 226 -38.68 -9.20 -9.46
N THR A 227 -38.58 -8.44 -8.37
CA THR A 227 -37.31 -7.84 -7.91
C THR A 227 -36.34 -8.92 -7.42
N LYS A 228 -36.82 -9.91 -6.65
CA LYS A 228 -35.97 -11.03 -6.22
C LYS A 228 -35.36 -11.77 -7.43
N GLU A 229 -36.15 -11.95 -8.49
CA GLU A 229 -35.69 -12.54 -9.74
C GLU A 229 -34.64 -11.68 -10.47
N GLN A 230 -34.79 -10.36 -10.47
CA GLN A 230 -33.78 -9.45 -11.01
C GLN A 230 -32.44 -9.55 -10.25
N ILE A 231 -32.48 -9.68 -8.92
CA ILE A 231 -31.29 -9.85 -8.09
C ILE A 231 -30.59 -11.18 -8.43
N ARG A 232 -31.34 -12.28 -8.59
CA ARG A 232 -30.76 -13.56 -9.02
C ARG A 232 -30.05 -13.41 -10.36
N ARG A 233 -30.72 -12.83 -11.34
CA ARG A 233 -30.14 -12.60 -12.68
C ARG A 233 -28.88 -11.77 -12.61
N HIS A 234 -28.86 -10.71 -11.79
CA HIS A 234 -27.67 -9.89 -11.61
C HIS A 234 -26.46 -10.71 -11.14
N TYR A 235 -26.61 -11.53 -10.09
CA TYR A 235 -25.48 -12.33 -9.59
C TYR A 235 -25.11 -13.50 -10.51
N VAL A 236 -26.06 -14.06 -11.25
CA VAL A 236 -25.77 -15.03 -12.33
C VAL A 236 -24.92 -14.39 -13.43
N MET A 237 -25.31 -13.18 -13.88
CA MET A 237 -24.57 -12.41 -14.88
C MET A 237 -23.15 -12.12 -14.42
N TYR A 238 -23.03 -11.67 -13.18
CA TYR A 238 -21.75 -11.30 -12.60
C TYR A 238 -20.83 -12.51 -12.52
N ALA A 239 -21.30 -13.62 -11.94
CA ALA A 239 -20.50 -14.82 -11.84
C ALA A 239 -20.09 -15.40 -13.21
N SER A 240 -21.01 -15.37 -14.20
CA SER A 240 -20.71 -15.83 -15.57
C SER A 240 -19.67 -14.93 -16.25
N HIS A 241 -19.77 -13.62 -16.05
CA HIS A 241 -18.78 -12.68 -16.59
C HIS A 241 -17.40 -12.89 -15.96
N LEU A 242 -17.38 -13.12 -14.65
CA LEU A 242 -16.17 -13.39 -13.88
C LEU A 242 -15.48 -14.69 -14.33
N ASP A 243 -16.25 -15.77 -14.49
CA ASP A 243 -15.75 -17.06 -15.02
C ASP A 243 -15.11 -16.87 -16.40
N HIS A 244 -15.81 -16.20 -17.32
CA HIS A 244 -15.29 -15.92 -18.66
C HIS A 244 -13.99 -15.11 -18.62
N MET A 245 -13.92 -14.04 -17.80
CA MET A 245 -12.71 -13.22 -17.66
C MET A 245 -11.52 -14.02 -17.12
N LEU A 246 -11.74 -14.83 -16.08
CA LEU A 246 -10.66 -15.58 -15.43
C LEU A 246 -10.19 -16.77 -16.28
N ARG A 247 -11.10 -17.45 -16.99
CA ARG A 247 -10.74 -18.54 -17.92
C ARG A 247 -10.05 -18.04 -19.18
N SER A 248 -10.53 -16.96 -19.80
CA SER A 248 -9.87 -16.39 -20.98
C SER A 248 -8.49 -15.80 -20.68
N GLY A 249 -8.24 -15.36 -19.43
CA GLY A 249 -6.90 -15.02 -18.94
C GLY A 249 -5.97 -16.23 -18.72
N ALA A 250 -6.51 -17.39 -18.33
CA ALA A 250 -5.77 -18.64 -18.10
C ALA A 250 -5.50 -19.43 -19.40
N GLU A 251 -6.42 -19.40 -20.36
CA GLU A 251 -6.31 -20.07 -21.68
C GLU A 251 -5.27 -19.43 -22.61
N ALA A 252 -4.73 -18.25 -22.26
CA ALA A 252 -3.56 -17.70 -22.95
C ALA A 252 -2.27 -18.50 -22.69
N ALA A 253 -2.26 -19.45 -21.75
CA ALA A 253 -1.10 -20.25 -21.36
C ALA A 253 -1.18 -21.76 -21.71
N SER A 254 -2.32 -22.28 -22.18
CA SER A 254 -2.47 -23.68 -22.59
C SER A 254 -2.73 -23.80 -24.10
N ALA A 255 -1.77 -24.36 -24.81
CA ALA A 255 -1.89 -24.69 -26.23
C ALA A 255 -2.70 -25.98 -26.41
N ASP A 256 -4.02 -25.89 -26.29
CA ASP A 256 -4.96 -26.82 -26.94
C ASP A 256 -6.34 -26.17 -27.01
N ARG A 257 -6.59 -25.43 -28.10
CA ARG A 257 -7.92 -24.88 -28.37
C ARG A 257 -8.80 -25.96 -29.00
N PRO A 258 -10.04 -26.20 -28.53
CA PRO A 258 -11.08 -26.67 -29.45
C PRO A 258 -11.20 -25.59 -30.56
N SER A 259 -11.22 -26.01 -31.82
CA SER A 259 -11.21 -25.11 -32.98
C SER A 259 -12.20 -23.96 -32.78
N ALA A 260 -11.73 -22.71 -32.85
CA ALA A 260 -12.47 -21.48 -32.58
C ALA A 260 -13.67 -21.23 -33.54
N GLU A 261 -14.05 -22.22 -34.33
CA GLU A 261 -15.03 -22.20 -35.41
C GLU A 261 -16.30 -23.01 -35.09
N GLU A 262 -16.43 -23.62 -33.90
CA GLU A 262 -17.62 -24.42 -33.53
C GLU A 262 -18.26 -23.98 -32.19
N ALA A 263 -19.56 -24.28 -32.02
CA ALA A 263 -20.34 -24.14 -30.79
C ALA A 263 -21.14 -25.42 -30.49
N ASN A 264 -21.38 -25.72 -29.22
CA ASN A 264 -22.25 -26.83 -28.82
C ASN A 264 -23.70 -26.37 -28.69
N VAL A 265 -24.61 -27.06 -29.38
CA VAL A 265 -26.06 -26.95 -29.21
C VAL A 265 -26.55 -28.19 -28.48
N GLN A 266 -27.29 -28.00 -27.38
CA GLN A 266 -27.81 -29.08 -26.56
C GLN A 266 -29.33 -29.01 -26.44
N VAL A 267 -30.00 -30.15 -26.53
CA VAL A 267 -31.47 -30.25 -26.44
C VAL A 267 -31.85 -31.22 -25.33
N PHE A 268 -32.73 -30.79 -24.43
CA PHE A 268 -33.17 -31.52 -23.25
C PHE A 268 -34.64 -31.91 -23.34
N THR A 269 -34.95 -33.13 -22.89
CA THR A 269 -36.32 -33.59 -22.64
C THR A 269 -36.65 -33.57 -21.15
N CYS A 270 -37.82 -33.06 -20.77
CA CYS A 270 -38.21 -32.88 -19.37
C CYS A 270 -38.68 -34.20 -18.71
N GLY A 271 -37.89 -34.76 -17.79
CA GLY A 271 -38.25 -35.98 -17.05
C GLY A 271 -39.20 -35.72 -15.86
N SER A 272 -39.51 -36.78 -15.10
CA SER A 272 -40.31 -36.67 -13.86
C SER A 272 -39.66 -35.78 -12.79
N ASN A 273 -38.33 -35.65 -12.84
CA ASN A 273 -37.52 -34.87 -11.90
C ASN A 273 -36.96 -33.58 -12.55
N GLY A 274 -37.50 -33.16 -13.71
CA GLY A 274 -37.03 -32.00 -14.47
C GLY A 274 -36.01 -32.32 -15.57
N TYR A 275 -35.22 -31.33 -15.98
CA TYR A 275 -34.17 -31.47 -17.01
C TYR A 275 -32.91 -32.13 -16.42
N SER A 276 -32.26 -33.01 -17.17
CA SER A 276 -31.04 -33.72 -16.77
C SER A 276 -30.13 -33.94 -17.97
N GLU A 277 -28.81 -33.92 -17.75
CA GLU A 277 -27.78 -34.24 -18.75
C GLU A 277 -27.99 -35.63 -19.38
N THR A 278 -28.44 -36.59 -18.58
CA THR A 278 -28.73 -37.97 -19.05
C THR A 278 -29.89 -38.05 -20.04
N ARG A 279 -30.71 -36.99 -20.13
CA ARG A 279 -31.87 -36.86 -21.03
C ARG A 279 -31.67 -35.72 -22.04
N SER A 280 -30.41 -35.47 -22.41
CA SER A 280 -30.02 -34.44 -23.36
C SER A 280 -29.28 -35.02 -24.57
N VAL A 281 -29.29 -34.27 -25.67
CA VAL A 281 -28.54 -34.60 -26.88
C VAL A 281 -27.77 -33.36 -27.33
N THR A 282 -26.46 -33.49 -27.49
CA THR A 282 -25.56 -32.40 -27.90
C THR A 282 -25.07 -32.60 -29.32
N ARG A 283 -25.02 -31.52 -30.10
CA ARG A 283 -24.43 -31.47 -31.45
C ARG A 283 -23.52 -30.26 -31.57
N ARG A 284 -22.40 -30.43 -32.27
CA ARG A 284 -21.51 -29.32 -32.64
C ARG A 284 -21.99 -28.69 -33.94
N ILE A 285 -21.98 -27.36 -33.99
CA ILE A 285 -22.32 -26.57 -35.17
C ILE A 285 -21.18 -25.61 -35.49
N ARG A 286 -21.04 -25.24 -36.76
CA ARG A 286 -20.07 -24.23 -37.19
C ARG A 286 -20.58 -22.82 -36.92
N LEU A 287 -19.66 -21.94 -36.55
CA LEU A 287 -19.92 -20.53 -36.30
C LEU A 287 -20.04 -19.75 -37.61
N ASP A 288 -20.82 -18.66 -37.56
CA ASP A 288 -21.07 -17.71 -38.66
C ASP A 288 -21.70 -18.31 -39.93
N THR A 289 -22.06 -19.59 -39.92
CA THR A 289 -22.78 -20.29 -40.98
C THR A 289 -24.19 -20.68 -40.53
N LEU A 290 -25.15 -20.64 -41.46
CA LEU A 290 -26.48 -21.19 -41.23
C LEU A 290 -26.41 -22.72 -41.26
N GLU A 291 -26.72 -23.36 -40.14
CA GLU A 291 -26.70 -24.80 -39.96
C GLU A 291 -28.11 -25.35 -39.78
N HIS A 292 -28.37 -26.51 -40.39
CA HIS A 292 -29.63 -27.25 -40.24
C HIS A 292 -29.35 -28.58 -39.53
N VAL A 293 -29.71 -28.67 -38.26
CA VAL A 293 -29.32 -29.78 -37.38
C VAL A 293 -30.55 -30.54 -36.92
N SER A 294 -30.44 -31.87 -36.81
CA SER A 294 -31.50 -32.74 -36.28
C SER A 294 -31.03 -33.43 -35.00
N PHE A 295 -31.91 -33.46 -34.01
CA PHE A 295 -31.71 -34.10 -32.71
C PHE A 295 -32.75 -35.20 -32.54
N ASP A 296 -32.28 -36.45 -32.52
CA ASP A 296 -33.15 -37.60 -32.23
C ASP A 296 -33.31 -37.68 -30.72
N LEU A 297 -34.54 -37.51 -30.21
CA LEU A 297 -34.81 -37.47 -28.77
C LEU A 297 -35.30 -38.86 -28.30
N PRO A 298 -34.41 -39.71 -27.73
CA PRO A 298 -34.70 -41.13 -27.48
C PRO A 298 -35.77 -41.36 -26.40
N HIS A 299 -36.09 -40.33 -25.63
CA HIS A 299 -37.08 -40.38 -24.56
C HIS A 299 -38.43 -39.74 -24.91
N GLY A 300 -38.62 -39.34 -26.18
CA GLY A 300 -39.87 -38.78 -26.70
C GLY A 300 -40.29 -37.46 -26.02
N LEU A 301 -41.56 -37.09 -26.21
CA LEU A 301 -42.20 -35.98 -25.52
C LEU A 301 -42.66 -36.45 -24.13
N SER A 302 -41.94 -36.05 -23.09
CA SER A 302 -42.15 -36.47 -21.71
C SER A 302 -43.05 -35.49 -20.91
N ALA A 303 -42.96 -35.45 -19.58
CA ALA A 303 -43.93 -34.75 -18.71
C ALA A 303 -43.97 -33.22 -18.85
N GLY A 304 -43.04 -32.61 -19.59
CA GLY A 304 -42.93 -31.17 -19.74
C GLY A 304 -42.27 -30.75 -21.06
N PRO A 305 -42.08 -29.44 -21.28
CA PRO A 305 -41.62 -28.89 -22.56
C PRO A 305 -40.17 -29.30 -22.89
N ILE A 306 -39.83 -29.22 -24.19
CA ILE A 306 -38.45 -29.37 -24.67
C ILE A 306 -37.70 -28.07 -24.36
N ARG A 307 -36.47 -28.19 -23.83
CA ARG A 307 -35.54 -27.06 -23.67
C ARG A 307 -34.39 -27.22 -24.65
N MET A 308 -33.97 -26.11 -25.26
CA MET A 308 -32.81 -26.05 -26.15
C MET A 308 -31.85 -24.98 -25.66
N ASP A 309 -30.57 -25.34 -25.62
CA ASP A 309 -29.46 -24.46 -25.30
C ASP A 309 -28.64 -24.32 -26.59
N PRO A 310 -28.83 -23.24 -27.37
CA PRO A 310 -28.25 -23.05 -28.69
C PRO A 310 -26.75 -22.73 -28.69
N ALA A 311 -26.13 -22.56 -27.53
CA ALA A 311 -24.69 -22.33 -27.40
C ALA A 311 -24.21 -22.60 -25.96
N ASP A 312 -22.94 -22.91 -25.82
CA ASP A 312 -22.21 -23.13 -24.57
C ASP A 312 -21.33 -21.92 -24.16
N CYS A 313 -21.38 -20.84 -24.93
CA CYS A 313 -20.61 -19.64 -24.71
C CYS A 313 -21.42 -18.38 -25.05
N PRO A 314 -20.97 -17.21 -24.58
CA PRO A 314 -21.54 -15.95 -25.03
C PRO A 314 -21.49 -15.88 -26.57
N CYS A 315 -22.63 -15.55 -27.20
CA CYS A 315 -22.76 -15.41 -28.65
C CYS A 315 -24.07 -14.72 -29.04
N VAL A 316 -24.19 -14.32 -30.30
CA VAL A 316 -25.47 -13.97 -30.91
C VAL A 316 -25.98 -15.19 -31.65
N VAL A 317 -27.18 -15.64 -31.29
CA VAL A 317 -27.87 -16.77 -31.89
C VAL A 317 -29.01 -16.25 -32.75
N GLU A 318 -29.03 -16.61 -34.02
CA GLU A 318 -30.15 -16.38 -34.93
C GLU A 318 -30.88 -17.69 -35.19
N VAL A 319 -32.13 -17.76 -34.74
CA VAL A 319 -33.01 -18.91 -34.97
C VAL A 319 -33.89 -18.60 -36.17
N PHE A 320 -33.80 -19.47 -37.19
CA PHE A 320 -34.57 -19.35 -38.43
C PHE A 320 -35.77 -20.30 -38.47
N GLY A 321 -35.69 -21.42 -37.74
CA GLY A 321 -36.80 -22.35 -37.65
C GLY A 321 -36.55 -23.48 -36.67
N VAL A 322 -37.63 -23.91 -36.02
CA VAL A 322 -37.67 -25.07 -35.13
C VAL A 322 -38.87 -25.92 -35.53
N THR A 323 -38.63 -27.19 -35.82
CA THR A 323 -39.68 -28.13 -36.20
C THR A 323 -39.52 -29.43 -35.42
N VAL A 324 -40.58 -29.88 -34.79
CA VAL A 324 -40.65 -31.15 -34.07
C VAL A 324 -41.45 -32.14 -34.92
N ILE A 325 -40.86 -33.30 -35.20
CA ILE A 325 -41.45 -34.34 -36.05
C ILE A 325 -41.53 -35.68 -35.31
N ASP A 326 -42.47 -36.52 -35.70
CA ASP A 326 -42.55 -37.91 -35.23
C ASP A 326 -41.68 -38.87 -36.06
N GLU A 327 -41.69 -40.15 -35.68
CA GLU A 327 -41.02 -41.25 -36.38
C GLU A 327 -41.49 -41.49 -37.82
N SER A 328 -42.70 -41.02 -38.18
CA SER A 328 -43.24 -41.06 -39.54
C SER A 328 -42.84 -39.85 -40.40
N ASN A 329 -42.04 -38.94 -39.82
CA ASN A 329 -41.65 -37.65 -40.41
C ASN A 329 -42.82 -36.67 -40.55
N SER A 330 -43.91 -36.86 -39.78
CA SER A 330 -45.04 -35.94 -39.71
C SER A 330 -44.74 -34.81 -38.71
N VAL A 331 -45.13 -33.58 -39.05
CA VAL A 331 -44.88 -32.41 -38.21
C VAL A 331 -45.83 -32.37 -37.02
N ILE A 332 -45.29 -32.48 -35.81
CA ILE A 332 -46.02 -32.33 -34.55
C ILE A 332 -46.22 -30.84 -34.24
N TRP A 333 -45.16 -30.05 -34.43
CA TRP A 333 -45.17 -28.60 -34.18
C TRP A 333 -44.05 -27.91 -34.96
N SER A 334 -44.28 -26.69 -35.43
CA SER A 334 -43.22 -25.87 -36.04
C SER A 334 -43.37 -24.39 -35.75
N ALA A 335 -42.23 -23.71 -35.70
CA ALA A 335 -42.11 -22.26 -35.76
C ALA A 335 -41.02 -21.93 -36.79
N ASP A 336 -41.39 -21.32 -37.91
CA ASP A 336 -40.55 -21.10 -39.09
C ASP A 336 -40.45 -19.62 -39.50
N ASN A 337 -41.05 -18.73 -38.71
CA ASN A 337 -41.06 -17.30 -38.93
C ASN A 337 -40.81 -16.54 -37.62
N ALA A 338 -40.26 -15.33 -37.73
CA ALA A 338 -39.87 -14.53 -36.57
C ALA A 338 -41.01 -14.33 -35.54
N PRO A 339 -42.27 -14.04 -35.91
CA PRO A 339 -43.37 -13.95 -34.94
C PRO A 339 -43.60 -15.23 -34.14
N SER A 340 -43.63 -16.40 -34.81
CA SER A 340 -43.82 -17.70 -34.14
C SER A 340 -42.66 -18.09 -33.23
N LEU A 341 -41.41 -17.78 -33.63
CA LEU A 341 -40.20 -18.05 -32.86
C LEU A 341 -40.03 -17.11 -31.67
N ARG A 342 -40.49 -15.85 -31.77
CA ARG A 342 -40.45 -14.88 -30.68
C ARG A 342 -41.46 -15.18 -29.56
N ASN A 343 -42.46 -16.03 -29.81
CA ASN A 343 -43.42 -16.50 -28.80
C ASN A 343 -42.87 -17.64 -27.92
N LEU A 344 -41.65 -18.10 -28.16
CA LEU A 344 -40.97 -19.08 -27.31
C LEU A 344 -40.58 -18.47 -25.96
N THR A 345 -40.39 -19.33 -24.96
CA THR A 345 -39.95 -18.89 -23.64
C THR A 345 -38.42 -18.83 -23.62
N PHE A 346 -37.84 -17.66 -23.31
CA PHE A 346 -36.40 -17.47 -23.16
C PHE A 346 -36.06 -17.36 -21.67
N ALA A 347 -35.08 -18.14 -21.21
CA ALA A 347 -34.64 -18.22 -19.82
C ALA A 347 -33.12 -18.44 -19.74
N GLY A 348 -32.59 -18.67 -18.54
CA GLY A 348 -31.15 -18.81 -18.31
C GLY A 348 -30.38 -17.57 -18.80
N SER A 349 -29.32 -17.79 -19.58
CA SER A 349 -28.50 -16.72 -20.17
C SER A 349 -28.96 -16.24 -21.56
N ALA A 350 -30.19 -16.55 -21.96
CA ALA A 350 -30.77 -16.09 -23.23
C ALA A 350 -31.61 -14.82 -23.03
N SER A 351 -31.40 -13.82 -23.89
CA SER A 351 -32.29 -12.66 -24.00
C SER A 351 -32.65 -12.40 -25.44
N LEU A 352 -33.96 -12.24 -25.70
CA LEU A 352 -34.47 -11.92 -27.02
C LEU A 352 -34.16 -10.46 -27.36
N LEU A 353 -33.57 -10.21 -28.53
CA LEU A 353 -33.28 -8.85 -28.99
C LEU A 353 -34.52 -8.18 -29.64
N PRO A 354 -34.80 -6.90 -29.31
CA PRO A 354 -35.89 -6.15 -29.94
C PRO A 354 -35.54 -5.80 -31.39
N GLU A 355 -36.51 -5.96 -32.30
CA GLU A 355 -36.49 -5.47 -33.70
C GLU A 355 -35.51 -6.16 -34.66
N ASP A 356 -36.01 -7.16 -35.41
CA ASP A 356 -35.42 -7.70 -36.65
C ASP A 356 -36.39 -8.70 -37.31
N ASP A 357 -36.29 -8.89 -38.63
CA ASP A 357 -37.02 -9.90 -39.44
C ASP A 357 -36.64 -11.35 -39.09
N VAL A 358 -35.67 -11.54 -38.18
CA VAL A 358 -35.14 -12.83 -37.70
C VAL A 358 -35.25 -12.89 -36.17
N CYS A 359 -35.47 -14.09 -35.62
CA CYS A 359 -35.44 -14.30 -34.17
C CYS A 359 -33.99 -14.29 -33.67
N ARG A 360 -33.55 -13.15 -33.16
CA ARG A 360 -32.21 -12.96 -32.58
C ARG A 360 -32.22 -13.08 -31.06
N VAL A 361 -31.39 -13.97 -30.56
CA VAL A 361 -31.19 -14.23 -29.14
C VAL A 361 -29.74 -13.89 -28.81
N LEU A 362 -29.55 -12.99 -27.84
CA LEU A 362 -28.26 -12.77 -27.24
C LEU A 362 -28.05 -13.82 -26.15
N SER A 363 -27.05 -14.68 -26.33
CA SER A 363 -26.49 -15.49 -25.24
C SER A 363 -25.34 -14.72 -24.60
N TYR A 364 -25.43 -14.45 -23.31
CA TYR A 364 -24.40 -13.72 -22.55
C TYR A 364 -23.70 -14.62 -21.51
N GLY A 365 -23.95 -15.92 -21.55
CA GLY A 365 -23.39 -16.93 -20.64
C GLY A 365 -23.35 -18.31 -21.31
N SER A 366 -23.20 -19.38 -20.53
CA SER A 366 -23.09 -20.76 -21.02
C SER A 366 -24.39 -21.56 -20.98
N ASP A 367 -25.51 -20.95 -20.54
CA ASP A 367 -26.81 -21.63 -20.36
C ASP A 367 -27.99 -20.87 -21.02
N PRO A 368 -27.96 -20.58 -22.34
CA PRO A 368 -29.01 -19.83 -23.01
C PRO A 368 -30.28 -20.67 -23.23
N GLN A 369 -31.21 -20.70 -22.30
CA GLN A 369 -32.37 -21.60 -22.41
C GLN A 369 -33.46 -21.06 -23.34
N ILE A 370 -33.83 -21.83 -24.37
CA ILE A 370 -35.01 -21.63 -25.22
C ILE A 370 -35.98 -22.79 -24.99
N ILE A 371 -37.14 -22.50 -24.42
CA ILE A 371 -38.12 -23.50 -24.01
C ILE A 371 -39.32 -23.48 -24.96
N LEU A 372 -39.62 -24.65 -25.52
CA LEU A 372 -40.75 -24.88 -26.42
C LEU A 372 -42.09 -24.93 -25.66
N PRO A 373 -43.23 -24.73 -26.34
CA PRO A 373 -44.51 -25.02 -25.74
C PRO A 373 -44.62 -26.50 -25.36
N ASN A 374 -45.53 -26.83 -24.44
CA ASN A 374 -45.75 -28.21 -24.05
C ASN A 374 -46.42 -28.98 -25.20
N LEU A 375 -45.74 -29.98 -25.76
CA LEU A 375 -46.19 -30.75 -26.92
C LEU A 375 -46.68 -32.13 -26.47
N ARG A 376 -47.69 -32.67 -27.16
CA ARG A 376 -48.19 -34.03 -26.95
C ARG A 376 -48.11 -34.81 -28.25
N SER A 377 -47.62 -36.04 -28.19
CA SER A 377 -47.63 -36.99 -29.30
C SER A 377 -47.90 -38.40 -28.78
N GLU A 378 -48.51 -39.24 -29.60
CA GLU A 378 -48.72 -40.68 -29.33
C GLU A 378 -47.49 -41.52 -29.73
N SER A 379 -46.50 -40.91 -30.40
CA SER A 379 -45.27 -41.58 -30.85
C SER A 379 -44.21 -41.68 -29.75
N ASN A 380 -43.52 -42.83 -29.69
CA ASN A 380 -42.48 -43.11 -28.70
C ASN A 380 -41.14 -42.40 -28.99
N SER A 381 -40.91 -41.97 -30.25
CA SER A 381 -39.69 -41.29 -30.68
C SER A 381 -40.02 -40.01 -31.44
N VAL A 382 -39.29 -38.95 -31.14
CA VAL A 382 -39.50 -37.61 -31.69
C VAL A 382 -38.15 -37.02 -32.07
N SER A 383 -38.10 -36.31 -33.19
CA SER A 383 -36.89 -35.60 -33.63
C SER A 383 -37.14 -34.10 -33.70
N LEU A 384 -36.16 -33.30 -33.26
CA LEU A 384 -36.19 -31.85 -33.37
C LEU A 384 -35.25 -31.42 -34.49
N ARG A 385 -35.79 -30.72 -35.49
CA ARG A 385 -35.03 -30.02 -36.53
C ARG A 385 -34.87 -28.55 -36.17
N LEU A 386 -33.64 -28.07 -36.18
CA LEU A 386 -33.27 -26.71 -35.85
C LEU A 386 -32.51 -26.07 -37.01
N SER A 387 -32.92 -24.86 -37.39
CA SER A 387 -32.21 -24.00 -38.34
C SER A 387 -31.67 -22.79 -37.60
N ILE A 388 -30.36 -22.70 -37.46
CA ILE A 388 -29.69 -21.78 -36.54
C ILE A 388 -28.38 -21.25 -37.13
N ARG A 389 -28.04 -20.00 -36.82
CA ARG A 389 -26.71 -19.43 -37.03
C ARG A 389 -26.20 -18.87 -35.72
N VAL A 390 -24.96 -19.18 -35.36
CA VAL A 390 -24.33 -18.68 -34.13
C VAL A 390 -23.12 -17.84 -34.48
N SER A 391 -23.09 -16.58 -34.03
CA SER A 391 -22.01 -15.63 -34.31
C SER A 391 -21.32 -15.15 -33.04
N LYS A 392 -19.99 -15.10 -33.06
CA LYS A 392 -19.15 -14.52 -31.99
C LYS A 392 -18.71 -13.08 -32.30
N ALA A 393 -19.06 -12.52 -33.46
CA ALA A 393 -18.52 -11.23 -33.94
C ALA A 393 -18.81 -10.03 -33.02
N LEU A 394 -20.01 -9.98 -32.41
CA LEU A 394 -20.36 -8.91 -31.46
C LEU A 394 -19.50 -8.97 -30.19
N ILE A 395 -19.08 -10.15 -29.77
CA ILE A 395 -18.27 -10.36 -28.57
C ILE A 395 -16.82 -10.00 -28.80
N THR A 396 -16.27 -10.28 -29.98
CA THR A 396 -14.94 -9.79 -30.37
C THR A 396 -14.89 -8.26 -30.35
N ALA A 397 -15.95 -7.59 -30.84
CA ALA A 397 -16.06 -6.13 -30.81
C ALA A 397 -16.21 -5.59 -29.38
N VAL A 398 -17.03 -6.22 -28.53
CA VAL A 398 -17.19 -5.86 -27.12
C VAL A 398 -15.89 -6.09 -26.32
N HIS A 399 -15.16 -7.17 -26.57
CA HIS A 399 -13.84 -7.40 -25.96
C HIS A 399 -12.84 -6.31 -26.35
N THR A 400 -12.79 -5.95 -27.62
CA THR A 400 -11.90 -4.89 -28.11
C THR A 400 -12.23 -3.53 -27.47
N LEU A 401 -13.52 -3.21 -27.33
CA LEU A 401 -13.96 -2.00 -26.65
C LEU A 401 -13.69 -2.04 -25.15
N ARG A 402 -13.85 -3.19 -24.49
CA ARG A 402 -13.52 -3.37 -23.07
C ARG A 402 -12.02 -3.19 -22.81
N GLU A 403 -11.16 -3.74 -23.65
CA GLU A 403 -9.71 -3.51 -23.54
C GLU A 403 -9.35 -2.02 -23.64
N GLN A 404 -10.05 -1.27 -24.50
CA GLN A 404 -9.88 0.18 -24.61
C GLN A 404 -10.38 0.91 -23.36
N VAL A 405 -11.53 0.52 -22.80
CA VAL A 405 -12.06 1.09 -21.56
C VAL A 405 -11.12 0.79 -20.38
N ASP A 406 -10.70 -0.46 -20.19
CA ASP A 406 -9.77 -0.87 -19.12
C ASP A 406 -8.44 -0.13 -19.19
N LYS A 407 -7.96 0.18 -20.41
CA LYS A 407 -6.78 1.01 -20.60
C LYS A 407 -7.03 2.44 -20.14
N LEU A 408 -8.14 3.05 -20.56
CA LEU A 408 -8.52 4.41 -20.17
C LEU A 408 -8.76 4.54 -18.66
N GLU A 409 -9.34 3.53 -18.03
CA GLU A 409 -9.55 3.50 -16.58
C GLU A 409 -8.23 3.42 -15.81
N ARG A 410 -7.29 2.59 -16.27
CA ARG A 410 -5.92 2.55 -15.72
C ARG A 410 -5.22 3.90 -15.84
N GLU A 411 -5.37 4.58 -16.97
CA GLU A 411 -4.82 5.93 -17.19
C GLU A 411 -5.47 6.96 -16.26
N ARG A 412 -6.80 6.93 -16.09
CA ARG A 412 -7.56 7.77 -15.14
C ARG A 412 -7.07 7.56 -13.71
N ASP A 413 -6.95 6.31 -13.27
CA ASP A 413 -6.59 5.99 -11.89
C ASP A 413 -5.15 6.38 -11.57
N GLU A 414 -4.25 6.25 -12.55
CA GLU A 414 -2.88 6.76 -12.43
C GLU A 414 -2.86 8.29 -12.34
N GLN A 415 -3.63 9.00 -13.18
CA GLN A 415 -3.75 10.45 -13.09
C GLN A 415 -4.35 10.90 -11.74
N GLN A 416 -5.35 10.19 -11.23
CA GLN A 416 -5.97 10.48 -9.94
C GLN A 416 -5.00 10.26 -8.77
N ARG A 417 -4.17 9.21 -8.83
CA ARG A 417 -3.07 8.99 -7.88
C ARG A 417 -2.02 10.10 -7.94
N GLN A 418 -1.70 10.58 -9.14
CA GLN A 418 -0.76 11.69 -9.30
C GLN A 418 -1.32 13.00 -8.73
N LEU A 419 -2.61 13.28 -8.95
CA LEU A 419 -3.31 14.45 -8.40
C LEU A 419 -3.37 14.39 -6.87
N SER A 420 -3.73 13.26 -6.28
CA SER A 420 -3.77 13.12 -4.82
C SER A 420 -2.39 13.30 -4.18
N ALA A 421 -1.34 12.75 -4.79
CA ALA A 421 0.04 12.95 -4.36
C ALA A 421 0.49 14.42 -4.48
N LEU A 422 0.09 15.12 -5.55
CA LEU A 422 0.36 16.54 -5.73
C LEU A 422 -0.37 17.40 -4.70
N SER A 423 -1.65 17.14 -4.43
CA SER A 423 -2.44 17.83 -3.41
C SER A 423 -1.83 17.67 -2.02
N CYS A 424 -1.44 16.45 -1.63
CA CYS A 424 -0.74 16.21 -0.36
C CYS A 424 0.58 16.99 -0.27
N ARG A 425 1.33 17.08 -1.38
CA ARG A 425 2.57 17.87 -1.43
C ARG A 425 2.31 19.36 -1.26
N ILE A 426 1.26 19.90 -1.89
CA ILE A 426 0.85 21.30 -1.75
C ILE A 426 0.46 21.59 -0.30
N GLU A 427 -0.33 20.73 0.34
CA GLU A 427 -0.71 20.91 1.75
C GLU A 427 0.50 20.92 2.68
N LYS A 428 1.47 20.02 2.44
CA LYS A 428 2.72 19.98 3.23
C LYS A 428 3.54 21.26 3.07
N GLU A 429 3.65 21.79 1.85
CA GLU A 429 4.35 23.05 1.59
C GLU A 429 3.60 24.27 2.15
N GLN A 430 2.26 24.28 2.10
CA GLN A 430 1.44 25.30 2.76
C GLN A 430 1.63 25.30 4.29
N ARG A 431 1.68 24.12 4.91
CA ARG A 431 1.95 23.98 6.35
C ARG A 431 3.35 24.50 6.70
N ARG A 432 4.37 24.11 5.94
CA ARG A 432 5.75 24.61 6.10
C ARG A 432 5.83 26.13 5.97
N ARG A 433 5.12 26.70 4.99
CA ARG A 433 5.06 28.16 4.80
C ARG A 433 4.40 28.86 5.98
N SER A 434 3.31 28.31 6.52
CA SER A 434 2.63 28.85 7.70
C SER A 434 3.53 28.83 8.95
N GLU A 435 4.23 27.71 9.19
CA GLU A 435 5.18 27.59 10.29
C GLU A 435 6.37 28.56 10.14
N ALA A 436 6.90 28.72 8.93
CA ALA A 436 7.95 29.68 8.64
C ALA A 436 7.48 31.11 8.88
N GLN A 437 6.25 31.45 8.45
CA GLN A 437 5.66 32.76 8.69
C GLN A 437 5.51 33.06 10.18
N SER A 438 5.00 32.11 10.97
CA SER A 438 4.88 32.27 12.42
C SER A 438 6.23 32.49 13.11
N LYS A 439 7.31 31.87 12.60
CA LYS A 439 8.67 32.12 13.10
C LYS A 439 9.18 33.51 12.73
N VAL A 440 8.92 33.97 11.50
CA VAL A 440 9.28 35.33 11.06
C VAL A 440 8.55 36.36 11.91
N ASP A 441 7.27 36.15 12.21
CA ASP A 441 6.47 37.06 13.03
C ASP A 441 7.02 37.13 14.47
N ARG A 442 7.35 35.96 15.07
CA ARG A 442 7.97 35.90 16.39
C ARG A 442 9.35 36.57 16.43
N LEU A 443 10.18 36.35 15.41
CA LEU A 443 11.50 36.99 15.32
C LEU A 443 11.38 38.51 15.13
N SER A 444 10.39 38.98 14.37
CA SER A 444 10.14 40.41 14.20
C SER A 444 9.68 41.06 15.51
N GLN A 445 8.86 40.37 16.30
CA GLN A 445 8.47 40.84 17.63
C GLN A 445 9.67 40.91 18.59
N LEU A 446 10.50 39.87 18.64
CA LEU A 446 11.74 39.86 19.43
C LEU A 446 12.71 40.96 18.99
N LEU A 447 12.85 41.20 17.69
CA LEU A 447 13.68 42.28 17.18
C LEU A 447 13.19 43.63 17.71
N THR A 448 11.88 43.88 17.62
CA THR A 448 11.26 45.11 18.13
C THR A 448 11.48 45.28 19.64
N GLU A 449 11.36 44.21 20.42
CA GLU A 449 11.64 44.21 21.86
C GLU A 449 13.11 44.56 22.13
N THR A 450 14.05 43.91 21.44
CA THR A 450 15.49 44.20 21.60
C THR A 450 15.87 45.61 21.15
N GLU A 451 15.24 46.15 20.11
CA GLU A 451 15.45 47.54 19.68
C GLU A 451 15.00 48.54 20.75
N ASN A 452 13.87 48.26 21.41
CA ASN A 452 13.39 49.07 22.53
C ASN A 452 14.33 48.99 23.73
N GLU A 453 14.81 47.80 24.10
CA GLU A 453 15.79 47.62 25.18
C GLU A 453 17.09 48.36 24.89
N VAL A 454 17.60 48.29 23.66
CA VAL A 454 18.81 49.03 23.24
C VAL A 454 18.59 50.54 23.34
N LYS A 455 17.40 51.02 22.98
CA LYS A 455 17.05 52.44 23.09
C LYS A 455 16.99 52.89 24.55
N GLU A 456 16.42 52.10 25.44
CA GLU A 456 16.38 52.37 26.88
C GLU A 456 17.79 52.38 27.48
N GLN A 457 18.64 51.41 27.13
CA GLN A 457 20.03 51.38 27.56
C GLN A 457 20.83 52.60 27.09
N ARG A 458 20.58 53.10 25.87
CA ARG A 458 21.22 54.33 25.37
C ARG A 458 20.86 55.54 26.24
N LEU A 459 19.60 55.68 26.65
CA LEU A 459 19.16 56.77 27.52
C LEU A 459 19.84 56.70 28.89
N ILE A 460 19.95 55.49 29.47
CA ILE A 460 20.65 55.27 30.74
C ILE A 460 22.14 55.63 30.61
N ILE A 461 22.78 55.24 29.51
CA ILE A 461 24.18 55.57 29.23
C ILE A 461 24.37 57.08 29.14
N GLU A 462 23.51 57.80 28.43
CA GLU A 462 23.54 59.27 28.38
C GLU A 462 23.39 59.92 29.75
N GLU A 463 22.49 59.40 30.60
CA GLU A 463 22.33 59.90 31.97
C GLU A 463 23.60 59.68 32.81
N ILE A 464 24.22 58.51 32.68
CA ILE A 464 25.49 58.20 33.37
C ILE A 464 26.61 59.13 32.89
N TYR A 465 26.72 59.38 31.58
CA TYR A 465 27.72 60.32 31.04
C TYR A 465 27.54 61.72 31.63
N LYS A 466 26.30 62.21 31.69
CA LYS A 466 26.01 63.52 32.30
C LYS A 466 26.42 63.57 33.77
N LYS A 467 26.08 62.54 34.55
CA LYS A 467 26.51 62.44 35.97
C LYS A 467 28.03 62.32 36.14
N ALA A 468 28.71 61.68 35.20
CA ALA A 468 30.17 61.57 35.21
C ALA A 468 30.81 62.95 34.97
N GLU A 469 30.29 63.72 34.02
CA GLU A 469 30.76 65.08 33.73
C GLU A 469 30.54 66.03 34.92
N GLU A 470 29.36 65.99 35.55
CA GLU A 470 29.07 66.74 36.78
C GLU A 470 30.05 66.39 37.92
N ARG A 471 30.38 65.10 38.08
CA ARG A 471 31.35 64.64 39.08
C ARG A 471 32.77 65.08 38.74
N GLU A 472 33.16 65.09 37.48
CA GLU A 472 34.49 65.53 37.04
C GLU A 472 34.68 67.03 37.31
N GLN A 473 33.65 67.85 37.04
CA GLN A 473 33.62 69.26 37.42
C GLN A 473 33.72 69.43 38.94
N TYR A 474 32.99 68.61 39.71
CA TYR A 474 33.05 68.65 41.18
C TYR A 474 34.43 68.26 41.74
N ILE A 475 35.07 67.23 41.18
CA ILE A 475 36.44 66.82 41.54
C ILE A 475 37.41 67.97 41.23
N THR A 476 37.28 68.62 40.09
CA THR A 476 38.12 69.75 39.70
C THR A 476 37.98 70.92 40.68
N HIS A 477 36.75 71.23 41.10
CA HIS A 477 36.48 72.24 42.12
C HIS A 477 37.05 71.86 43.50
N LEU A 478 36.93 70.60 43.91
CA LEU A 478 37.53 70.11 45.15
C LEU A 478 39.07 70.17 45.12
N ALA A 479 39.69 69.81 43.99
CA ALA A 479 41.14 69.91 43.81
C ALA A 479 41.62 71.37 43.90
N ALA A 480 40.85 72.32 43.36
CA ALA A 480 41.14 73.74 43.52
C ALA A 480 41.06 74.18 45.00
N ARG A 481 40.03 73.75 45.74
CA ARG A 481 39.90 74.01 47.19
C ARG A 481 40.99 73.34 48.00
N GLU A 482 41.42 72.13 47.62
CA GLU A 482 42.53 71.45 48.25
C GLU A 482 43.82 72.24 48.04
N SER A 483 44.09 72.71 46.82
CA SER A 483 45.24 73.56 46.52
C SER A 483 45.23 74.87 47.32
N GLU A 484 44.06 75.49 47.49
CA GLU A 484 43.87 76.70 48.31
C GLU A 484 44.11 76.41 49.80
N ALA A 485 43.53 75.32 50.31
CA ALA A 485 43.73 74.88 51.68
C ALA A 485 45.19 74.48 51.96
N GLN A 486 45.85 73.78 51.04
CA GLN A 486 47.27 73.45 51.11
C GLN A 486 48.15 74.70 51.11
N SER A 487 47.79 75.73 50.33
CA SER A 487 48.49 77.02 50.33
C SER A 487 48.33 77.76 51.67
N ALA A 488 47.12 77.73 52.26
CA ALA A 488 46.87 78.27 53.59
C ALA A 488 47.60 77.48 54.69
N LEU A 489 47.62 76.14 54.59
CA LEU A 489 48.34 75.25 55.51
C LEU A 489 49.85 75.45 55.39
N TYR A 490 50.38 75.67 54.19
CA TYR A 490 51.78 76.04 53.97
C TYR A 490 52.10 77.40 54.62
N ALA A 491 51.24 78.41 54.45
CA ALA A 491 51.40 79.71 55.12
C ALA A 491 51.42 79.57 56.66
N VAL A 492 50.60 78.69 57.22
CA VAL A 492 50.62 78.33 58.65
C VAL A 492 51.86 77.51 59.01
N GLN A 493 52.32 76.59 58.17
CA GLN A 493 53.51 75.76 58.38
C GLN A 493 54.82 76.55 58.40
N VAL A 494 54.90 77.65 57.63
CA VAL A 494 56.06 78.56 57.62
C VAL A 494 55.98 79.58 58.78
N SER A 495 54.82 79.72 59.43
CA SER A 495 54.65 80.59 60.59
C SER A 495 55.44 80.11 61.83
N ARG A 496 55.87 81.04 62.69
CA ARG A 496 56.72 80.76 63.85
C ARG A 496 56.08 79.82 64.88
N SER A 497 54.75 79.73 64.91
CA SER A 497 53.98 78.90 65.84
C SER A 497 53.93 77.41 65.47
N TRP A 498 54.00 77.05 64.18
CA TRP A 498 53.86 75.65 63.72
C TRP A 498 55.13 74.81 63.89
N LYS A 499 56.31 75.45 63.91
CA LYS A 499 57.60 74.78 64.12
C LYS A 499 57.82 74.27 65.56
N ALA A 500 56.99 74.71 66.53
CA ALA A 500 57.14 74.37 67.95
C ALA A 500 56.52 73.00 68.34
N THR A 501 55.72 72.35 67.49
CA THR A 501 54.95 71.13 67.84
C THR A 501 55.35 69.87 67.06
N ALA A 502 56.54 69.89 66.46
CA ALA A 502 57.05 68.85 65.56
C ALA A 502 57.11 67.39 66.10
N PRO A 503 57.29 67.07 67.40
CA PRO A 503 57.51 65.68 67.83
C PRO A 503 56.28 64.74 67.76
N MET A 504 55.06 65.24 67.58
CA MET A 504 53.83 64.44 67.77
C MET A 504 53.20 63.84 66.50
N ARG A 505 53.85 63.89 65.32
CA ARG A 505 53.17 63.61 64.04
C ARG A 505 53.74 62.45 63.20
N SER A 506 54.22 61.37 63.82
CA SER A 506 54.74 60.18 63.11
C SER A 506 53.71 59.08 62.76
N ALA A 507 52.40 59.32 62.86
CA ALA A 507 51.38 58.26 62.71
C ALA A 507 50.64 58.19 61.35
N ALA A 508 51.11 58.85 60.29
CA ALA A 508 50.37 58.95 59.01
C ALA A 508 50.99 58.16 57.84
N ALA A 509 51.54 56.97 58.11
CA ALA A 509 52.12 56.10 57.06
C ALA A 509 51.12 55.12 56.42
N GLN A 510 49.85 55.05 56.87
CA GLN A 510 48.90 54.01 56.45
C GLN A 510 48.07 54.32 55.19
N VAL A 511 48.12 55.53 54.63
CA VAL A 511 47.16 55.95 53.58
C VAL A 511 47.63 55.63 52.14
N ARG A 512 48.91 55.33 51.91
CA ARG A 512 49.45 55.12 50.54
C ARG A 512 49.18 53.74 49.93
N ALA A 513 48.68 52.76 50.70
CA ALA A 513 48.48 51.39 50.25
C ALA A 513 47.14 51.13 49.53
N LEU A 514 46.18 52.07 49.54
CA LEU A 514 44.81 51.85 49.06
C LEU A 514 44.59 52.23 47.57
N PHE A 515 45.51 52.97 46.94
CA PHE A 515 45.27 53.53 45.60
C PHE A 515 45.71 52.64 44.42
N THR A 516 46.37 51.51 44.65
CA THR A 516 46.89 50.64 43.56
C THR A 516 45.93 49.53 43.13
N VAL A 517 44.86 49.27 43.89
CA VAL A 517 43.87 48.20 43.60
C VAL A 517 42.76 48.66 42.64
N ALA A 518 42.36 49.93 42.71
CA ALA A 518 41.22 50.47 41.95
C ALA A 518 41.45 50.56 40.43
N ARG A 519 42.71 50.70 39.97
CA ARG A 519 43.04 50.81 38.53
C ARG A 519 43.08 49.47 37.78
N ARG A 520 43.09 48.33 38.48
CA ARG A 520 43.19 46.98 37.85
C ARG A 520 41.84 46.37 37.44
N CYS A 521 40.71 46.84 38.00
CA CYS A 521 39.40 46.24 37.73
C CYS A 521 38.70 46.79 36.46
N GLY A 522 39.00 48.03 36.05
CA GLY A 522 38.36 48.67 34.88
C GLY A 522 38.80 48.10 33.52
N HIS A 523 40.07 47.73 33.38
CA HIS A 523 40.59 47.13 32.14
C HIS A 523 40.10 45.69 31.91
N ALA A 524 39.83 44.94 32.98
CA ALA A 524 39.39 43.55 32.89
C ALA A 524 37.96 43.44 32.31
N LEU A 525 37.06 44.36 32.66
CA LEU A 525 35.67 44.37 32.19
C LEU A 525 35.54 44.79 30.72
N HIS A 526 36.36 45.74 30.25
CA HIS A 526 36.38 46.17 28.84
C HIS A 526 36.96 45.09 27.91
N LEU A 527 37.94 44.30 28.39
CA LEU A 527 38.49 43.16 27.65
C LEU A 527 37.47 42.01 27.51
N ILE A 528 36.65 41.75 28.55
CA ILE A 528 35.62 40.71 28.53
C ILE A 528 34.46 41.07 27.58
N ALA A 529 34.10 42.35 27.48
CA ALA A 529 33.05 42.83 26.58
C ALA A 529 33.44 42.77 25.09
N THR A 530 34.70 43.09 24.76
CA THR A 530 35.24 43.02 23.39
C THR A 530 35.49 41.58 22.92
N LEU A 531 35.80 40.65 23.83
CA LEU A 531 35.99 39.23 23.50
C LEU A 531 34.69 38.50 23.11
N ARG A 532 33.52 38.89 23.64
CA ARG A 532 32.21 38.25 23.34
C ARG A 532 31.70 38.46 21.91
N GLY A 533 32.20 39.46 21.18
CA GLY A 533 31.87 39.69 19.76
C GLY A 533 32.86 39.08 18.75
N SER A 534 34.00 38.57 19.23
CA SER A 534 35.09 38.09 18.37
C SER A 534 34.75 36.79 17.63
N GLU A 535 35.36 36.57 16.47
CA GLU A 535 35.25 35.29 15.75
C GLU A 535 35.74 34.10 16.59
N VAL A 536 36.71 34.33 17.49
CA VAL A 536 37.21 33.35 18.45
C VAL A 536 36.09 32.89 19.40
N TYR A 537 35.31 33.82 19.96
CA TYR A 537 34.18 33.49 20.83
C TYR A 537 33.05 32.80 20.06
N ARG A 538 32.72 33.26 18.84
CA ARG A 538 31.73 32.60 17.98
C ARG A 538 32.15 31.18 17.60
N ARG A 539 33.44 30.94 17.32
CA ARG A 539 34.00 29.61 17.07
C ARG A 539 33.93 28.73 18.33
N TRP A 540 34.31 29.26 19.49
CA TRP A 540 34.22 28.56 20.77
C TRP A 540 32.78 28.15 21.12
N MET A 541 31.81 29.06 20.95
CA MET A 541 30.38 28.77 21.15
C MET A 541 29.86 27.68 20.20
N ARG A 542 30.26 27.72 18.92
CA ARG A 542 29.91 26.67 17.94
C ARG A 542 30.47 25.31 18.34
N GLN A 543 31.74 25.26 18.76
CA GLN A 543 32.38 24.03 19.22
C GLN A 543 31.71 23.47 20.47
N ARG A 544 31.35 24.30 21.47
CA ARG A 544 30.63 23.81 22.66
C ARG A 544 29.24 23.28 22.34
N ARG A 545 28.50 23.94 21.44
CA ARG A 545 27.19 23.46 20.99
C ARG A 545 27.31 22.12 20.26
N ALA A 546 28.30 21.98 19.37
CA ALA A 546 28.58 20.72 18.69
C ALA A 546 28.95 19.62 19.68
N GLU A 547 29.79 19.91 20.66
CA GLU A 547 30.19 18.98 21.72
C GLU A 547 28.98 18.49 22.53
N THR A 548 28.06 19.38 22.89
CA THR A 548 26.81 18.98 23.56
C THR A 548 25.95 18.07 22.68
N ILE A 549 25.75 18.41 21.40
CA ILE A 549 24.93 17.61 20.47
C ILE A 549 25.54 16.22 20.26
N ILE A 550 26.85 16.17 20.00
CA ILE A 550 27.55 14.92 19.70
C ILE A 550 27.60 14.03 20.94
N ASN A 551 27.94 14.58 22.12
CA ASN A 551 27.96 13.78 23.36
C ASN A 551 26.55 13.33 23.82
N SER A 552 25.49 14.03 23.40
CA SER A 552 24.12 13.60 23.64
C SER A 552 23.64 12.51 22.66
N SER A 553 24.46 12.15 21.68
CA SER A 553 24.16 11.13 20.68
C SER A 553 25.05 9.89 20.84
N ASP A 554 24.52 8.72 20.46
CA ASP A 554 25.28 7.46 20.39
C ASP A 554 26.15 7.36 19.10
N LEU A 555 26.37 8.45 18.38
CA LEU A 555 27.05 8.45 17.07
C LEU A 555 28.54 8.82 17.13
N PHE A 556 29.09 9.16 18.29
CA PHE A 556 30.54 9.31 18.47
C PHE A 556 31.09 8.11 19.25
N ASP A 557 31.82 7.24 18.57
CA ASP A 557 32.43 6.06 19.17
C ASP A 557 33.85 6.39 19.61
N SER A 558 34.04 6.56 20.92
CA SER A 558 35.33 6.91 21.50
C SER A 558 36.39 5.82 21.32
N GLU A 559 36.01 4.55 21.37
CA GLU A 559 36.96 3.43 21.22
C GLU A 559 37.38 3.27 19.76
N TRP A 560 36.42 3.37 18.83
CA TRP A 560 36.72 3.39 17.39
C TRP A 560 37.63 4.57 17.03
N TYR A 561 37.29 5.78 17.52
CA TYR A 561 38.06 6.98 17.22
C TYR A 561 39.50 6.88 17.75
N LYS A 562 39.66 6.34 18.97
CA LYS A 562 40.97 6.09 19.59
C LYS A 562 41.79 5.07 18.81
N MET A 563 41.19 3.97 18.37
CA MET A 563 41.86 2.90 17.62
C MET A 563 42.34 3.40 16.25
N ASN A 564 41.54 4.22 15.57
CA ASN A 564 41.87 4.78 14.26
C ASN A 564 42.68 6.09 14.32
N SER A 565 42.86 6.66 15.51
CA SER A 565 43.66 7.88 15.76
C SER A 565 44.65 7.69 16.92
N PRO A 566 45.63 6.77 16.79
CA PRO A 566 46.56 6.43 17.88
C PRO A 566 47.51 7.58 18.25
N ASP A 567 47.71 8.54 17.34
CA ASP A 567 48.44 9.79 17.58
C ASP A 567 47.73 10.68 18.62
N VAL A 568 46.40 10.78 18.54
CA VAL A 568 45.58 11.56 19.47
C VAL A 568 45.44 10.86 20.81
N ALA A 569 45.30 9.53 20.80
CA ALA A 569 45.11 8.71 22.00
C ALA A 569 46.20 8.91 23.06
N LYS A 570 47.43 9.26 22.64
CA LYS A 570 48.60 9.46 23.51
C LYS A 570 48.67 10.85 24.16
N THR A 571 47.84 11.80 23.72
CA THR A 571 47.93 13.22 24.13
C THR A 571 47.13 13.56 25.39
N GLY A 572 46.22 12.68 25.83
CA GLY A 572 45.32 12.92 26.98
C GLY A 572 44.22 13.96 26.72
N ILE A 573 44.06 14.43 25.48
CA ILE A 573 42.99 15.35 25.07
C ILE A 573 41.66 14.58 24.99
N ASN A 574 40.55 15.21 25.39
CA ASN A 574 39.21 14.65 25.19
C ASN A 574 38.98 14.37 23.69
N LEU A 575 38.68 13.11 23.35
CA LEU A 575 38.61 12.64 21.95
C LEU A 575 37.50 13.31 21.14
N CYS A 576 36.31 13.51 21.73
CA CYS A 576 35.19 14.20 21.07
C CYS A 576 35.57 15.66 20.80
N ARG A 577 36.19 16.34 21.78
CA ARG A 577 36.66 17.71 21.61
C ARG A 577 37.75 17.83 20.54
N HIS A 578 38.68 16.87 20.49
CA HIS A 578 39.69 16.79 19.42
C HIS A 578 39.02 16.59 18.04
N TYR A 579 38.06 15.68 17.95
CA TYR A 579 37.32 15.44 16.71
C TYR A 579 36.65 16.73 16.20
N ILE A 580 35.95 17.46 17.07
CA ILE A 580 35.26 18.71 16.71
C ILE A 580 36.24 19.82 16.30
N SER A 581 37.41 19.90 16.95
CA SER A 581 38.36 20.98 16.70
C SER A 581 39.27 20.73 15.51
N HIS A 582 39.62 19.47 15.24
CA HIS A 582 40.60 19.05 14.24
C HIS A 582 40.14 17.84 13.42
N GLY A 583 39.71 16.76 14.08
CA GLY A 583 39.46 15.47 13.42
C GLY A 583 38.47 15.51 12.27
N SER A 584 37.32 16.19 12.44
CA SER A 584 36.30 16.34 11.40
C SER A 584 36.85 17.07 10.16
N ALA A 585 37.65 18.12 10.37
CA ALA A 585 38.29 18.86 9.27
C ALA A 585 39.35 18.02 8.54
N GLU A 586 40.11 17.22 9.29
CA GLU A 586 41.09 16.24 8.80
C GLU A 586 40.44 15.03 8.12
N GLY A 587 39.10 14.91 8.13
CA GLY A 587 38.39 13.79 7.51
C GLY A 587 38.40 12.51 8.33
N ARG A 588 38.85 12.57 9.61
CA ARG A 588 38.78 11.42 10.52
C ARG A 588 37.33 11.11 10.81
N ARG A 589 36.93 9.84 10.74
CA ARG A 589 35.52 9.45 10.98
C ARG A 589 35.23 9.38 12.48
N PRO A 590 34.04 9.77 12.97
CA PRO A 590 33.67 9.66 14.38
C PRO A 590 33.16 8.26 14.77
N ASN A 591 32.76 7.46 13.77
CA ASN A 591 32.29 6.09 13.89
C ASN A 591 32.54 5.37 12.54
N PRO A 592 32.32 4.05 12.42
CA PRO A 592 32.64 3.32 11.20
C PRO A 592 31.89 3.77 9.94
N LEU A 593 30.69 4.37 10.09
CA LEU A 593 29.71 4.60 9.02
C LEU A 593 29.39 6.09 8.77
N PHE A 594 29.99 7.04 9.49
CA PHE A 594 29.85 8.47 9.18
C PHE A 594 31.11 9.00 8.54
N ASP A 595 31.01 9.50 7.30
CA ASP A 595 32.16 10.07 6.58
C ASP A 595 32.04 11.61 6.51
N PRO A 596 32.77 12.36 7.35
CA PRO A 596 32.67 13.82 7.37
C PRO A 596 33.30 14.49 6.16
N ALA A 597 34.20 13.83 5.42
CA ALA A 597 34.77 14.37 4.19
C ALA A 597 33.76 14.25 3.05
N TRP A 598 33.17 13.06 2.90
CA TRP A 598 32.11 12.82 1.91
C TRP A 598 30.86 13.66 2.19
N TYR A 599 30.41 13.72 3.45
CA TYR A 599 29.22 14.48 3.84
C TYR A 599 29.36 15.98 3.52
N ARG A 600 30.56 16.57 3.69
CA ARG A 600 30.83 17.96 3.32
C ARG A 600 30.86 18.18 1.80
N ALA A 601 31.39 17.21 1.06
CA ALA A 601 31.44 17.28 -0.39
C ALA A 601 30.05 17.17 -1.01
N GLU A 602 29.21 16.26 -0.49
CA GLU A 602 27.84 16.04 -0.96
C GLU A 602 26.89 17.17 -0.56
N TYR A 603 27.10 17.79 0.61
CA TYR A 603 26.22 18.83 1.15
C TYR A 603 26.94 20.17 1.39
N PRO A 604 27.17 20.97 0.32
CA PRO A 604 27.86 22.27 0.42
C PRO A 604 27.17 23.29 1.34
N ASP A 605 25.87 23.18 1.54
CA ASP A 605 25.09 24.03 2.44
C ASP A 605 25.48 23.82 3.91
N VAL A 606 25.91 22.62 4.29
CA VAL A 606 26.43 22.32 5.63
C VAL A 606 27.73 23.09 5.86
N VAL A 607 28.60 23.16 4.84
CA VAL A 607 29.84 23.94 4.88
C VAL A 607 29.51 25.44 5.05
N ALA A 608 28.54 25.94 4.29
CA ALA A 608 28.09 27.34 4.38
C ALA A 608 27.49 27.69 5.75
N SER A 609 26.81 26.74 6.42
CA SER A 609 26.24 26.94 7.76
C SER A 609 27.31 27.11 8.86
N GLY A 610 28.54 26.65 8.60
CA GLY A 610 29.62 26.62 9.58
C GLY A 610 29.36 25.72 10.80
N MET A 611 28.38 24.81 10.72
CA MET A 611 28.15 23.74 11.67
C MET A 611 29.14 22.59 11.45
N GLU A 612 29.42 21.84 12.51
CA GLU A 612 30.20 20.60 12.39
C GLU A 612 29.32 19.53 11.69
N PRO A 613 29.86 18.78 10.70
CA PRO A 613 29.11 17.81 9.91
C PRO A 613 28.31 16.77 10.69
N LEU A 614 28.90 16.12 11.71
CA LEU A 614 28.20 15.14 12.53
C LEU A 614 27.10 15.80 13.37
N ALA A 615 27.39 16.95 13.99
CA ALA A 615 26.40 17.72 14.75
C ALA A 615 25.23 18.19 13.87
N HIS A 616 25.51 18.55 12.61
CA HIS A 616 24.48 18.86 11.63
C HIS A 616 23.66 17.61 11.26
N TYR A 617 24.32 16.48 11.01
CA TYR A 617 23.64 15.22 10.69
C TYR A 617 22.68 14.79 11.82
N ILE A 618 23.15 14.79 13.07
CA ILE A 618 22.34 14.45 14.25
C ILE A 618 21.11 15.37 14.36
N ARG A 619 21.31 16.68 14.16
CA ARG A 619 20.26 17.68 14.44
C ARG A 619 19.26 17.86 13.29
N TYR A 620 19.71 17.70 12.05
CA TYR A 620 18.94 18.01 10.85
C TYR A 620 19.07 16.92 9.78
N GLY A 621 20.30 16.51 9.47
CA GLY A 621 20.59 15.66 8.32
C GLY A 621 19.84 14.34 8.31
N SER A 622 19.80 13.63 9.45
CA SER A 622 19.05 12.38 9.56
C SER A 622 17.58 12.61 9.25
N ALA A 623 16.89 13.53 9.93
CA ALA A 623 15.47 13.82 9.68
C ALA A 623 15.18 14.26 8.22
N GLU A 624 16.10 14.98 7.59
CA GLU A 624 16.02 15.40 6.18
C GLU A 624 16.27 14.25 5.18
N GLY A 625 16.69 13.07 5.65
CA GLY A 625 17.03 11.92 4.80
C GLY A 625 18.40 12.03 4.12
N ARG A 626 19.27 12.93 4.61
CA ARG A 626 20.64 13.05 4.12
C ARG A 626 21.43 11.81 4.50
N ARG A 627 22.26 11.31 3.60
CA ARG A 627 23.03 10.09 3.82
C ARG A 627 24.29 10.42 4.64
N PRO A 628 24.67 9.62 5.64
CA PRO A 628 25.92 9.79 6.39
C PRO A 628 27.16 9.24 5.64
N ASN A 629 26.92 8.34 4.69
CA ASN A 629 27.88 7.78 3.74
C ASN A 629 27.09 7.30 2.49
N PRO A 630 27.75 6.99 1.35
CA PRO A 630 27.05 6.58 0.13
C PRO A 630 26.14 5.34 0.23
N LEU A 631 26.46 4.43 1.16
CA LEU A 631 25.89 3.09 1.30
C LEU A 631 24.92 2.94 2.48
N PHE A 632 24.66 3.99 3.25
CA PHE A 632 23.57 3.99 4.24
C PHE A 632 22.52 4.99 3.82
N ASP A 633 21.27 4.54 3.62
CA ASP A 633 20.14 5.40 3.25
C ASP A 633 19.15 5.51 4.41
N PRO A 634 19.19 6.59 5.22
CA PRO A 634 18.31 6.74 6.37
C PRO A 634 16.83 6.86 6.01
N ALA A 635 16.51 7.35 4.80
CA ALA A 635 15.13 7.51 4.36
C ALA A 635 14.54 6.15 3.95
N TRP A 636 15.30 5.36 3.20
CA TRP A 636 14.92 3.99 2.87
C TRP A 636 14.87 3.11 4.12
N TYR A 637 15.86 3.19 5.00
CA TYR A 637 15.93 2.39 6.23
C TYR A 637 14.71 2.61 7.14
N ARG A 638 14.20 3.85 7.26
CA ARG A 638 12.96 4.15 8.00
C ARG A 638 11.70 3.62 7.32
N ALA A 639 11.66 3.62 5.99
CA ALA A 639 10.53 3.12 5.24
C ALA A 639 10.43 1.59 5.32
N GLU A 640 11.59 0.92 5.28
CA GLU A 640 11.69 -0.55 5.37
C GLU A 640 11.46 -1.08 6.78
N TYR A 641 11.90 -0.35 7.82
CA TYR A 641 11.84 -0.77 9.21
C TYR A 641 10.99 0.17 10.09
N PRO A 642 9.64 0.04 10.06
CA PRO A 642 8.75 0.88 10.85
C PRO A 642 8.94 0.79 12.37
N ASP A 643 9.45 -0.34 12.87
CA ASP A 643 9.77 -0.55 14.29
C ASP A 643 10.91 0.37 14.77
N VAL A 644 11.86 0.69 13.89
CA VAL A 644 12.91 1.69 14.16
C VAL A 644 12.28 3.06 14.37
N VAL A 645 11.28 3.42 13.55
CA VAL A 645 10.53 4.68 13.71
C VAL A 645 9.77 4.69 15.04
N ALA A 646 9.15 3.57 15.41
CA ALA A 646 8.42 3.44 16.67
C ALA A 646 9.36 3.51 17.91
N SER A 647 10.59 3.04 17.80
CA SER A 647 11.59 3.11 18.88
C SER A 647 12.06 4.54 19.20
N GLY A 648 11.85 5.48 18.27
CA GLY A 648 12.37 6.85 18.38
C GLY A 648 13.90 6.97 18.25
N MET A 649 14.61 5.86 17.98
CA MET A 649 16.06 5.88 17.78
C MET A 649 16.42 6.48 16.42
N GLU A 650 17.57 7.15 16.37
CA GLU A 650 18.12 7.63 15.10
C GLU A 650 18.53 6.42 14.22
N PRO A 651 18.17 6.40 12.92
CA PRO A 651 18.41 5.25 12.04
C PRO A 651 19.84 4.72 11.99
N LEU A 652 20.84 5.61 11.87
CA LEU A 652 22.24 5.21 11.82
C LEU A 652 22.68 4.64 13.18
N ALA A 653 22.27 5.26 14.29
CA ALA A 653 22.54 4.77 15.64
C ALA A 653 21.89 3.40 15.88
N HIS A 654 20.64 3.22 15.46
CA HIS A 654 19.96 1.92 15.52
C HIS A 654 20.69 0.88 14.68
N TYR A 655 21.10 1.22 13.45
CA TYR A 655 21.79 0.28 12.57
C TYR A 655 23.14 -0.18 13.16
N ILE A 656 23.94 0.76 13.67
CA ILE A 656 25.23 0.48 14.31
C ILE A 656 25.05 -0.42 15.55
N ARG A 657 24.01 -0.15 16.36
CA ARG A 657 23.82 -0.82 17.64
C ARG A 657 23.11 -2.19 17.55
N TYR A 658 22.13 -2.30 16.66
CA TYR A 658 21.26 -3.48 16.55
C TYR A 658 21.12 -3.97 15.10
N GLY A 659 20.82 -3.05 14.18
CA GLY A 659 20.36 -3.41 12.84
C GLY A 659 21.35 -4.30 12.08
N SER A 660 22.65 -4.00 12.16
CA SER A 660 23.64 -4.84 11.50
C SER A 660 23.74 -6.25 12.09
N ALA A 661 23.74 -6.38 13.42
CA ALA A 661 23.75 -7.69 14.09
C ALA A 661 22.52 -8.53 13.71
N GLU A 662 21.35 -7.89 13.66
CA GLU A 662 20.06 -8.46 13.23
C GLU A 662 19.99 -8.77 11.73
N GLY A 663 20.97 -8.35 10.92
CA GLY A 663 21.00 -8.60 9.48
C GLY A 663 20.08 -7.68 8.68
N ARG A 664 19.65 -6.56 9.26
CA ARG A 664 18.90 -5.52 8.55
C ARG A 664 19.75 -4.92 7.46
N ARG A 665 19.16 -4.57 6.33
CA ARG A 665 19.88 -3.99 5.19
C ARG A 665 20.04 -2.48 5.40
N PRO A 666 21.20 -1.88 5.09
CA PRO A 666 21.42 -0.44 5.18
C PRO A 666 20.92 0.33 3.94
N ASN A 667 20.75 -0.39 2.83
CA ASN A 667 20.21 0.09 1.55
C ASN A 667 19.66 -1.12 0.76
N PRO A 668 18.91 -0.92 -0.35
CA PRO A 668 18.32 -2.03 -1.11
C PRO A 668 19.31 -3.04 -1.72
N LEU A 669 20.58 -2.65 -1.89
CA LEU A 669 21.58 -3.36 -2.68
C LEU A 669 22.68 -4.04 -1.85
N PHE A 670 22.81 -3.71 -0.56
CA PHE A 670 23.77 -4.33 0.34
C PHE A 670 23.06 -5.28 1.30
N ASP A 671 23.51 -6.54 1.36
CA ASP A 671 22.95 -7.58 2.23
C ASP A 671 23.98 -8.01 3.29
N PRO A 672 23.87 -7.52 4.54
CA PRO A 672 24.81 -7.87 5.60
C PRO A 672 24.76 -9.34 6.05
N ALA A 673 23.62 -10.03 5.86
CA ALA A 673 23.49 -11.43 6.21
C ALA A 673 24.22 -12.30 5.19
N TRP A 674 24.02 -12.02 3.90
CA TRP A 674 24.75 -12.69 2.82
C TRP A 674 26.26 -12.40 2.89
N TYR A 675 26.66 -11.15 3.09
CA TYR A 675 28.08 -10.76 3.16
C TYR A 675 28.83 -11.49 4.29
N ARG A 676 28.18 -11.70 5.44
CA ARG A 676 28.74 -12.50 6.55
C ARG A 676 28.86 -13.98 6.21
N ALA A 677 27.88 -14.54 5.49
CA ALA A 677 27.90 -15.94 5.08
C ALA A 677 28.99 -16.21 4.05
N GLU A 678 29.20 -15.30 3.11
CA GLU A 678 30.21 -15.42 2.05
C GLU A 678 31.63 -15.20 2.56
N TYR A 679 31.83 -14.30 3.53
CA TYR A 679 33.15 -13.95 4.07
C TYR A 679 33.26 -14.25 5.57
N PRO A 680 33.55 -15.51 5.96
CA PRO A 680 33.67 -15.90 7.37
C PRO A 680 34.77 -15.15 8.15
N ASP A 681 35.78 -14.62 7.47
CA ASP A 681 36.84 -13.81 8.07
C ASP A 681 36.32 -12.47 8.59
N VAL A 682 35.25 -11.92 8.00
CA VAL A 682 34.56 -10.74 8.51
C VAL A 682 33.95 -11.04 9.88
N VAL A 683 33.31 -12.20 10.03
CA VAL A 683 32.76 -12.65 11.31
C VAL A 683 33.87 -12.82 12.35
N ALA A 684 35.01 -13.40 11.96
CA ALA A 684 36.16 -13.57 12.84
C ALA A 684 36.81 -12.24 13.27
N SER A 685 36.77 -11.21 12.42
CA SER A 685 37.29 -9.88 12.72
C SER A 685 36.45 -9.11 13.74
N GLY A 686 35.19 -9.49 13.95
CA GLY A 686 34.23 -8.77 14.78
C GLY A 686 33.79 -7.41 14.21
N MET A 687 34.21 -7.06 12.98
CA MET A 687 33.78 -5.83 12.32
C MET A 687 32.35 -5.94 11.80
N GLU A 688 31.64 -4.81 11.85
CA GLU A 688 30.33 -4.66 11.23
C GLU A 688 30.44 -4.87 9.70
N PRO A 689 29.59 -5.68 9.06
CA PRO A 689 29.70 -6.02 7.63
C PRO A 689 29.79 -4.84 6.66
N LEU A 690 28.96 -3.81 6.83
CA LEU A 690 29.02 -2.63 5.96
C LEU A 690 30.31 -1.84 6.20
N ALA A 691 30.74 -1.67 7.45
CA ALA A 691 32.00 -1.07 7.80
C ALA A 691 33.17 -1.85 7.22
N HIS A 692 33.17 -3.19 7.33
CA HIS A 692 34.17 -4.04 6.72
C HIS A 692 34.22 -3.82 5.20
N TYR A 693 33.08 -3.80 4.53
CA TYR A 693 33.04 -3.54 3.09
C TYR A 693 33.66 -2.17 2.75
N ILE A 694 33.27 -1.11 3.45
CA ILE A 694 33.75 0.25 3.20
C ILE A 694 35.26 0.39 3.44
N HIS A 695 35.81 -0.26 4.46
CA HIS A 695 37.22 -0.09 4.87
C HIS A 695 38.17 -1.12 4.25
N HIS A 696 37.69 -2.33 3.98
CA HIS A 696 38.51 -3.47 3.54
C HIS A 696 37.97 -4.15 2.28
N GLY A 697 36.66 -4.38 2.22
CA GLY A 697 36.04 -5.13 1.11
C GLY A 697 36.19 -4.47 -0.25
N PHE A 698 36.06 -3.14 -0.33
CA PHE A 698 36.27 -2.42 -1.58
C PHE A 698 37.72 -2.51 -2.11
N PRO A 699 38.76 -2.20 -1.31
CA PRO A 699 40.16 -2.41 -1.73
C PRO A 699 40.48 -3.84 -2.15
N GLU A 700 39.81 -4.82 -1.53
CA GLU A 700 39.99 -6.25 -1.80
C GLU A 700 39.12 -6.78 -2.95
N SER A 701 38.40 -5.92 -3.67
CA SER A 701 37.46 -6.30 -4.74
C SER A 701 36.40 -7.33 -4.30
N ARG A 702 36.01 -7.34 -3.02
CA ARG A 702 34.97 -8.25 -2.51
C ARG A 702 33.60 -7.89 -3.07
N ARG A 703 32.80 -8.90 -3.40
CA ARG A 703 31.41 -8.73 -3.83
C ARG A 703 30.52 -8.32 -2.64
N PRO A 704 29.76 -7.22 -2.72
CA PRO A 704 28.85 -6.79 -1.66
C PRO A 704 27.50 -7.52 -1.67
N THR A 705 27.12 -8.11 -2.81
CA THR A 705 25.87 -8.84 -3.04
C THR A 705 26.08 -9.83 -4.20
N PRO A 706 25.32 -10.94 -4.31
CA PRO A 706 25.40 -11.86 -5.45
C PRO A 706 25.20 -11.19 -6.81
N LEU A 707 24.48 -10.07 -6.82
CA LEU A 707 24.05 -9.38 -8.04
C LEU A 707 25.10 -8.40 -8.59
N PHE A 708 26.13 -8.06 -7.81
CA PHE A 708 27.12 -7.05 -8.17
C PHE A 708 28.54 -7.62 -8.13
N ASP A 709 29.24 -7.49 -9.25
CA ASP A 709 30.63 -7.90 -9.41
C ASP A 709 31.51 -6.65 -9.63
N PRO A 710 32.31 -6.23 -8.61
CA PRO A 710 33.14 -5.04 -8.69
C PRO A 710 34.17 -5.07 -9.81
N ASP A 711 34.77 -6.23 -10.09
CA ASP A 711 35.81 -6.36 -11.11
C ASP A 711 35.20 -6.34 -12.51
N PHE A 712 34.07 -7.04 -12.72
CA PHE A 712 33.31 -6.93 -13.95
C PHE A 712 32.89 -5.48 -14.22
N TYR A 713 32.31 -4.81 -13.23
CA TYR A 713 31.79 -3.46 -13.38
C TYR A 713 32.91 -2.46 -13.70
N ARG A 714 34.04 -2.54 -12.99
CA ARG A 714 35.21 -1.69 -13.25
C ARG A 714 35.80 -1.92 -14.64
N ASN A 715 35.89 -3.17 -15.08
CA ASN A 715 36.46 -3.52 -16.39
C ASN A 715 35.51 -3.19 -17.56
N THR A 716 34.20 -3.20 -17.31
CA THR A 716 33.19 -2.91 -18.34
C THR A 716 33.01 -1.41 -18.56
N TYR A 717 33.19 -0.58 -17.53
CA TYR A 717 32.96 0.86 -17.58
C TYR A 717 34.25 1.66 -17.33
N PRO A 718 34.96 2.08 -18.41
CA PRO A 718 36.24 2.78 -18.29
C PRO A 718 36.16 4.11 -17.54
N ASP A 719 35.03 4.80 -17.59
CA ASP A 719 34.76 6.05 -16.86
C ASP A 719 34.72 5.83 -15.34
N VAL A 720 34.15 4.71 -14.89
CA VAL A 720 34.18 4.30 -13.47
C VAL A 720 35.61 4.01 -13.04
N CYS A 721 36.37 3.28 -13.87
CA CYS A 721 37.78 3.01 -13.61
C CYS A 721 38.61 4.31 -13.52
N ALA A 722 38.30 5.31 -14.36
CA ALA A 722 38.97 6.61 -14.35
C ALA A 722 38.58 7.47 -13.13
N SER A 723 37.34 7.35 -12.64
CA SER A 723 36.82 8.12 -11.51
C SER A 723 37.49 7.81 -10.16
N LYS A 724 38.14 6.63 -10.05
CA LYS A 724 38.66 6.06 -8.79
C LYS A 724 37.63 5.93 -7.66
N LEU A 725 36.34 6.10 -7.96
CA LEU A 725 35.26 5.80 -7.03
C LEU A 725 35.15 4.29 -6.83
N ASP A 726 34.64 3.89 -5.68
CA ASP A 726 34.25 2.50 -5.46
C ASP A 726 33.19 2.10 -6.51
N PRO A 727 33.40 1.01 -7.28
CA PRO A 727 32.46 0.54 -8.30
C PRO A 727 31.03 0.34 -7.78
N PHE A 728 30.89 -0.21 -6.58
CA PHE A 728 29.59 -0.42 -5.96
C PHE A 728 28.96 0.90 -5.52
N VAL A 729 29.75 1.82 -4.95
CA VAL A 729 29.27 3.17 -4.64
C VAL A 729 28.81 3.90 -5.90
N HIS A 730 29.58 3.82 -6.98
CA HIS A 730 29.19 4.39 -8.27
C HIS A 730 27.88 3.78 -8.76
N TYR A 731 27.72 2.47 -8.65
CA TYR A 731 26.48 1.79 -9.05
C TYR A 731 25.27 2.23 -8.21
N VAL A 732 25.44 2.31 -6.90
CA VAL A 732 24.39 2.74 -5.95
C VAL A 732 23.97 4.19 -6.19
N LEU A 733 24.91 5.09 -6.49
CA LEU A 733 24.62 6.52 -6.68
C LEU A 733 24.14 6.85 -8.11
N TYR A 734 24.74 6.23 -9.13
CA TYR A 734 24.56 6.59 -10.53
C TYR A 734 24.20 5.39 -11.41
N GLY A 735 24.97 4.31 -11.35
CA GLY A 735 24.92 3.21 -12.32
C GLY A 735 23.57 2.51 -12.42
N SER A 736 22.83 2.36 -11.31
CA SER A 736 21.48 1.80 -11.32
C SER A 736 20.48 2.68 -12.07
N LYS A 737 20.62 4.02 -12.02
CA LYS A 737 19.77 4.96 -12.77
C LYS A 737 20.18 5.06 -14.24
N GLU A 738 21.45 4.80 -14.52
CA GLU A 738 22.02 4.77 -15.86
C GLU A 738 21.84 3.40 -16.56
N GLU A 739 21.11 2.47 -15.93
CA GLU A 739 20.81 1.12 -16.45
C GLU A 739 22.06 0.28 -16.78
N ARG A 740 23.17 0.53 -16.07
CA ARG A 740 24.42 -0.19 -16.24
C ARG A 740 24.30 -1.62 -15.69
N ASP A 741 24.82 -2.59 -16.43
CA ASP A 741 24.92 -3.99 -15.99
C ASP A 741 25.82 -4.13 -14.75
N PRO A 742 25.32 -4.67 -13.62
CA PRO A 742 26.09 -4.81 -12.38
C PRO A 742 27.00 -6.05 -12.33
N SER A 743 26.79 -7.06 -13.18
CA SER A 743 27.57 -8.31 -13.21
C SER A 743 27.46 -9.03 -14.56
N ALA A 744 28.38 -9.95 -14.88
CA ALA A 744 28.34 -10.71 -16.13
C ALA A 744 27.09 -11.62 -16.24
N THR A 745 26.57 -12.11 -15.11
CA THR A 745 25.39 -12.98 -15.01
C THR A 745 24.07 -12.25 -15.29
N SER A 746 24.01 -10.91 -15.22
CA SER A 746 22.82 -10.13 -15.61
C SER A 746 22.58 -10.12 -17.13
N ARG A 747 23.60 -10.44 -17.94
CA ARG A 747 23.44 -10.54 -19.40
C ARG A 747 22.64 -11.78 -19.84
N SER A 748 22.71 -12.89 -19.10
CA SER A 748 21.97 -14.12 -19.42
C SER A 748 20.48 -14.08 -19.02
N SER A 749 20.09 -13.23 -18.08
CA SER A 749 18.69 -13.06 -17.67
C SER A 749 17.90 -12.07 -18.53
N ARG A 750 18.54 -11.31 -19.43
CA ARG A 750 17.84 -10.33 -20.30
C ARG A 750 16.93 -10.94 -21.39
N ARG A 751 16.79 -12.27 -21.48
CA ARG A 751 15.73 -12.95 -22.29
C ARG A 751 14.54 -13.47 -21.47
N ALA A 752 14.56 -13.36 -20.15
CA ALA A 752 13.44 -13.73 -19.30
C ALA A 752 13.34 -12.75 -18.12
N SER A 753 12.26 -11.96 -18.12
CA SER A 753 11.79 -11.13 -17.00
C SER A 753 12.43 -9.73 -16.85
N CYS A 754 12.06 -8.81 -17.75
CA CYS A 754 11.98 -7.38 -17.43
C CYS A 754 10.65 -7.09 -16.71
N LEU A 755 10.48 -7.54 -15.47
CA LEU A 755 9.39 -7.14 -14.58
C LEU A 755 9.74 -7.55 -13.16
N GLY A 756 10.21 -6.59 -12.37
CA GLY A 756 10.51 -6.80 -10.96
C GLY A 756 11.94 -6.41 -10.61
N LEU A 757 12.25 -5.12 -10.77
CA LEU A 757 13.11 -4.32 -9.88
C LEU A 757 13.32 -2.95 -10.54
N LEU A 758 12.77 -1.91 -9.91
CA LEU A 758 13.01 -0.46 -10.10
C LEU A 758 12.17 0.28 -11.16
N THR A 759 11.16 1.01 -10.68
CA THR A 759 11.14 2.49 -10.63
C THR A 759 10.08 2.98 -9.63
N PRO A 760 10.33 4.11 -8.94
CA PRO A 760 9.70 5.34 -9.40
C PRO A 760 10.75 6.39 -9.80
N LEU A 761 10.74 6.75 -11.07
CA LEU A 761 11.36 7.98 -11.57
C LEU A 761 10.52 9.18 -11.10
N ARG A 762 10.99 9.87 -10.06
CA ARG A 762 10.69 11.29 -9.85
C ARG A 762 11.97 12.03 -9.52
N SER A 763 12.20 13.12 -10.25
CA SER A 763 13.19 14.19 -10.04
C SER A 763 14.62 13.99 -10.56
N LEU A 764 14.81 14.18 -11.87
CA LEU A 764 15.95 14.98 -12.34
C LEU A 764 15.46 16.42 -12.51
N ASN A 765 15.81 17.31 -11.57
CA ASN A 765 15.72 18.75 -11.76
C ASN A 765 17.05 19.22 -12.38
N VAL A 766 17.09 19.42 -13.69
CA VAL A 766 18.16 20.21 -14.31
C VAL A 766 17.73 21.67 -14.24
N GLY A 767 18.29 22.41 -13.27
CA GLY A 767 18.07 23.85 -13.16
C GLY A 767 19.07 24.61 -14.03
N ILE A 768 18.61 25.17 -15.16
CA ILE A 768 19.35 26.23 -15.86
C ILE A 768 19.03 27.54 -15.14
N GLY A 769 19.99 28.08 -14.40
CA GLY A 769 19.85 29.37 -13.72
C GLY A 769 19.95 30.53 -14.71
N LEU A 770 18.82 31.16 -15.04
CA LEU A 770 18.79 32.47 -15.70
C LEU A 770 18.81 33.55 -14.62
N VAL A 771 19.96 34.24 -14.47
CA VAL A 771 20.06 35.44 -13.63
C VAL A 771 19.34 36.58 -14.35
N THR A 772 18.19 36.99 -13.84
CA THR A 772 17.43 38.13 -14.38
C THR A 772 17.60 39.36 -13.49
N TYR A 773 18.47 40.28 -13.90
CA TYR A 773 18.39 41.68 -13.47
C TYR A 773 17.79 42.49 -14.63
N ASN A 774 16.59 43.06 -14.41
CA ASN A 774 15.99 44.16 -15.18
C ASN A 774 15.76 44.01 -16.70
N ASN A 775 15.38 42.84 -17.22
CA ASN A 775 14.99 42.71 -18.64
C ASN A 775 13.47 42.64 -18.84
N SER A 776 12.99 43.21 -19.96
CA SER A 776 11.56 43.31 -20.27
C SER A 776 10.96 41.95 -20.71
N PRO A 777 9.65 41.71 -20.50
CA PRO A 777 9.00 40.42 -20.80
C PRO A 777 9.17 39.94 -22.25
N LYS A 778 9.31 40.86 -23.21
CA LYS A 778 9.52 40.54 -24.62
C LYS A 778 10.91 39.98 -24.93
N GLU A 779 11.94 40.36 -24.16
CA GLU A 779 13.30 39.84 -24.34
C GLU A 779 13.46 38.44 -23.74
N LEU A 780 12.81 38.19 -22.59
CA LEU A 780 12.71 36.86 -21.99
C LEU A 780 12.04 35.84 -22.93
N GLN A 781 10.97 36.24 -23.62
CA GLN A 781 10.32 35.39 -24.63
C GLN A 781 11.22 35.11 -25.84
N ARG A 782 12.09 36.05 -26.23
CA ARG A 782 13.05 35.87 -27.33
C ARG A 782 14.16 34.90 -26.96
N CYS A 783 14.70 34.98 -25.74
CA CYS A 783 15.67 34.03 -25.22
C CYS A 783 15.08 32.61 -25.10
N LEU A 784 13.86 32.48 -24.56
CA LEU A 784 13.17 31.18 -24.45
C LEU A 784 12.92 30.53 -25.81
N ARG A 785 12.52 31.29 -26.83
CA ARG A 785 12.40 30.77 -28.20
C ARG A 785 13.73 30.32 -28.79
N SER A 786 14.82 31.02 -28.49
CA SER A 786 16.15 30.67 -29.01
C SER A 786 16.72 29.40 -28.36
N ILE A 787 16.37 29.14 -27.09
CA ILE A 787 16.73 27.91 -26.38
C ILE A 787 15.89 26.72 -26.87
N LEU A 788 14.59 26.93 -27.16
CA LEU A 788 13.73 25.90 -27.73
C LEU A 788 14.16 25.49 -29.15
N ILE A 789 14.66 26.43 -29.96
CA ILE A 789 15.19 26.14 -31.31
C ILE A 789 16.54 25.39 -31.26
N ALA A 790 17.27 25.45 -30.14
CA ALA A 790 18.53 24.71 -29.97
C ALA A 790 18.35 23.32 -29.33
N LEU A 791 17.12 22.98 -28.92
CA LEU A 791 16.75 21.70 -28.31
C LEU A 791 15.94 20.77 -29.24
N ASP A 792 15.46 21.30 -30.37
CA ASP A 792 15.07 20.53 -31.58
C ASP A 792 16.29 20.36 -32.49
#